data_AF-A0A9D2J0N6-F1
#
_entry.id   AF-A0A9D2J0N6-F1
#
_cell.length_a   1.000
_cell.length_b   1.000
_cell.length_c   1.000
_cell.angle_alpha   90.00
_cell.angle_beta   90.00
_cell.angle_gamma   90.00
#
_symmetry.space_group_name_H-M   'P 1'
#
loop_
_entity.id
_entity.type
_entity.pdbx_description
1 polymer ?
#
loop_
_entity_poly.entity_id
_entity_poly.type
_entity_poly.pdbx_seq_one_letter_code
_entity_poly.pdbx_strand_id
1 'polypeptide(L)'
;MTKLLKKTACTLLALLLLTGLVPAAQAEESSQEVQQMPALTGMFVATELVTHDNPWTQEDWNHAVRQLKDAGMDKIVLQYAVQYYSESYKVYYYTPSFEDPGENVNNRQQTIEYALNACRDNGVQLWLGLHLAEDMWFSSMSAGFRDVGEDGKSEFLTTSAEFSKKVFDDLWAQYGAEYGGVIGGWYLPYEFNNTVGETARTRLVQDFYAPLTEHMKQVTPDKQIMVSPLIYPPMLTEPTQEMLNTWEMLCYDVWANSRVDIIAPQDGCGWESSVRENLPPYYEAMVRAKEAAQTERDRKGWGRAVAWNNPELYSMTGSNTMTMQRFGANMQTLDQYVEEHVSFSLHSLVYFDDLTKAGTNPTNRAFYEAYLRMVQQGGLTQPEQPIPAPSGLSAAVENEFDAALSWERLELEDPALPVAGYQIRREDVNDPEAGAILLRDVPQPAEGEQTVTTVDAQLEPGHTYRYSVYAYDGAGNLSGQPAVTEVTIDSTAVALKTVSAKQTVSPLAVSAYGLDNAPLVSGDLSALTAGGTDVRFALPEGESSVRYVLQLDNQSEQPVSFVYLNVKYSPAEGLYFPQKIEVLADGVPVNTLYPQQEYGTSMVGDVRVAISLNGATAAEKLELVITQNQQYLALAGLQASAPAAGLQMPDDYTAPANLAAGLPVVISGYAATQNFDPNASFRGTDRLVLDYGAGLITTETNLYKGGYATDLLTRGSEDLPFVSWQADGGSCRIPGKAADADRSVWLRTVGLGSSFDLTVELEAPQTIQGVSTEWLSDRDAAVFLPVYIEYYGMTQAGVEQLIGVAKRPNEAQIDFTRPAAQDNCHRPETFRYKAADTGETVYTKIIARVYVQYPANSHFVRAFSVY
;
A
#
# COMPACT_ATOMS: atom_id res chain seq x y z
N MET A 1 52.13 -53.72 -50.92
CA MET A 1 53.34 -54.03 -50.14
C MET A 1 53.73 -52.76 -49.39
N THR A 2 53.13 -52.52 -48.21
CA THR A 2 53.76 -52.79 -46.91
C THR A 2 55.12 -52.11 -46.72
N LYS A 3 55.13 -51.24 -45.69
CA LYS A 3 56.19 -51.09 -44.69
C LYS A 3 57.53 -50.54 -45.18
N LEU A 4 57.64 -49.20 -45.19
CA LEU A 4 58.72 -48.51 -44.48
C LEU A 4 58.43 -47.00 -44.44
N LEU A 5 57.76 -46.52 -43.39
CA LEU A 5 57.80 -45.11 -42.92
C LEU A 5 57.06 -44.93 -41.57
N LYS A 6 56.88 -46.02 -40.82
CA LYS A 6 56.40 -45.99 -39.43
C LYS A 6 57.61 -46.18 -38.51
N LYS A 7 58.02 -45.11 -37.81
CA LYS A 7 58.77 -45.05 -36.52
C LYS A 7 59.91 -44.01 -36.46
N THR A 8 59.67 -42.78 -36.91
CA THR A 8 60.54 -41.65 -36.48
C THR A 8 59.82 -40.30 -36.39
N ALA A 9 58.48 -40.30 -36.28
CA ALA A 9 57.66 -39.10 -36.11
C ALA A 9 56.58 -39.26 -35.00
N CYS A 10 56.87 -40.06 -33.96
CA CYS A 10 55.93 -40.33 -32.86
C CYS A 10 56.31 -39.69 -31.52
N THR A 11 57.23 -38.74 -31.47
CA THR A 11 57.61 -38.10 -30.18
C THR A 11 57.60 -36.57 -30.20
N LEU A 12 57.21 -35.90 -31.30
CA LEU A 12 57.09 -34.44 -31.35
C LEU A 12 55.72 -33.89 -31.79
N LEU A 13 54.74 -34.75 -32.09
CA LEU A 13 53.39 -34.32 -32.52
C LEU A 13 52.31 -34.50 -31.43
N ALA A 14 52.70 -34.82 -30.20
CA ALA A 14 51.80 -35.02 -29.07
C ALA A 14 51.76 -33.84 -28.07
N LEU A 15 52.48 -32.75 -28.34
CA LEU A 15 52.52 -31.56 -27.45
C LEU A 15 52.00 -30.26 -28.11
N LEU A 16 51.42 -30.32 -29.31
CA LEU A 16 50.87 -29.16 -30.04
C LEU A 16 49.38 -29.32 -30.41
N LEU A 17 48.65 -30.22 -29.74
CA LEU A 17 47.22 -30.51 -29.97
C LEU A 17 46.36 -30.32 -28.71
N LEU A 18 46.68 -29.32 -27.87
CA LEU A 18 45.88 -29.01 -26.67
C LEU A 18 45.67 -27.52 -26.37
N THR A 19 45.98 -26.61 -27.30
CA THR A 19 45.60 -25.19 -27.17
C THR A 19 45.27 -24.61 -28.55
N GLY A 20 44.05 -24.10 -28.74
CA GLY A 20 43.70 -23.31 -29.92
C GLY A 20 42.60 -23.87 -30.83
N LEU A 21 41.47 -24.31 -30.27
CA LEU A 21 40.19 -24.29 -30.97
C LEU A 21 39.23 -23.42 -30.14
N VAL A 22 39.42 -22.11 -30.23
CA VAL A 22 38.33 -21.17 -29.96
C VAL A 22 37.49 -21.19 -31.25
N PRO A 23 36.23 -21.66 -31.23
CA PRO A 23 35.36 -21.42 -32.37
C PRO A 23 35.23 -19.90 -32.47
N ALA A 24 35.65 -19.34 -33.61
CA ALA A 24 35.23 -18.00 -33.99
C ALA A 24 33.71 -18.06 -34.09
N ALA A 25 33.03 -17.60 -33.04
CA ALA A 25 31.63 -17.28 -33.10
C ALA A 25 31.50 -16.21 -34.18
N GLN A 26 31.07 -16.61 -35.37
CA GLN A 26 30.40 -15.69 -36.25
C GLN A 26 29.24 -15.15 -35.43
N ALA A 27 29.28 -13.87 -35.09
CA ALA A 27 28.11 -13.14 -34.68
C ALA A 27 27.14 -13.24 -35.86
N GLU A 28 26.21 -14.20 -35.79
CA GLU A 28 24.92 -14.01 -36.41
C GLU A 28 24.36 -12.77 -35.72
N GLU A 29 24.39 -11.63 -36.41
CA GLU A 29 23.43 -10.57 -36.16
C GLU A 29 22.06 -11.24 -36.29
N SER A 30 21.53 -11.73 -35.17
CA SER A 30 20.11 -11.96 -35.06
C SER A 30 19.50 -10.57 -35.24
N SER A 31 19.05 -10.27 -36.45
CA SER A 31 18.03 -9.26 -36.64
C SER A 31 16.88 -9.69 -35.75
N GLN A 32 16.80 -9.14 -34.53
CA GLN A 32 15.58 -9.23 -33.74
C GLN A 32 14.51 -8.65 -34.66
N GLU A 33 13.58 -9.51 -35.12
CA GLU A 33 12.35 -9.02 -35.72
C GLU A 33 11.79 -8.01 -34.72
N VAL A 34 11.71 -6.74 -35.12
CA VAL A 34 11.06 -5.71 -34.32
C VAL A 34 9.63 -6.20 -34.16
N GLN A 35 9.33 -6.79 -33.01
CA GLN A 35 8.04 -7.40 -32.78
C GLN A 35 7.01 -6.26 -32.74
N GLN A 36 6.11 -6.26 -33.72
CA GLN A 36 5.14 -5.19 -33.87
C GLN A 36 4.28 -5.10 -32.60
N MET A 37 4.25 -3.91 -31.98
CA MET A 37 3.41 -3.67 -30.80
C MET A 37 1.99 -3.32 -31.23
N PRO A 38 0.95 -3.84 -30.54
CA PRO A 38 -0.43 -3.44 -30.80
C PRO A 38 -0.62 -1.93 -30.61
N ALA A 39 -1.48 -1.35 -31.44
CA ALA A 39 -1.88 0.05 -31.32
C ALA A 39 -3.25 0.15 -30.64
N LEU A 40 -3.49 1.29 -29.99
CA LEU A 40 -4.78 1.64 -29.43
C LEU A 40 -5.66 2.16 -30.55
N THR A 41 -6.93 1.83 -30.48
CA THR A 41 -7.93 2.39 -31.37
C THR A 41 -8.65 3.57 -30.71
N GLY A 42 -8.62 3.67 -29.37
CA GLY A 42 -9.15 4.82 -28.65
C GLY A 42 -8.84 4.89 -27.16
N MET A 43 -9.38 5.91 -26.51
CA MET A 43 -9.14 6.21 -25.10
C MET A 43 -10.44 6.49 -24.35
N PHE A 44 -10.46 6.09 -23.08
CA PHE A 44 -11.41 6.61 -22.11
C PHE A 44 -11.05 8.02 -21.63
N VAL A 45 -12.07 8.78 -21.25
CA VAL A 45 -11.97 10.06 -20.56
C VAL A 45 -12.64 9.90 -19.19
N ALA A 46 -11.87 10.05 -18.11
CA ALA A 46 -12.45 10.33 -16.81
C ALA A 46 -13.04 11.76 -16.87
N THR A 47 -14.37 11.88 -16.91
CA THR A 47 -15.06 13.14 -17.27
C THR A 47 -14.90 14.22 -16.19
N GLU A 48 -14.76 13.86 -14.92
CA GLU A 48 -14.47 14.77 -13.82
C GLU A 48 -13.11 15.45 -13.96
N LEU A 49 -12.08 14.70 -14.38
CA LEU A 49 -10.70 15.19 -14.44
C LEU A 49 -10.50 16.31 -15.47
N VAL A 50 -11.39 16.48 -16.46
CA VAL A 50 -11.34 17.61 -17.40
C VAL A 50 -12.05 18.88 -16.89
N THR A 51 -12.69 18.82 -15.72
CA THR A 51 -13.56 19.90 -15.20
C THR A 51 -13.10 20.51 -13.87
N HIS A 52 -12.09 19.95 -13.22
CA HIS A 52 -11.58 20.47 -11.95
C HIS A 52 -10.52 21.55 -12.17
N ASP A 53 -10.23 22.38 -11.15
CA ASP A 53 -9.18 23.41 -11.11
C ASP A 53 -9.08 24.35 -12.33
N ASN A 54 -8.41 23.93 -13.41
CA ASN A 54 -8.33 24.61 -14.70
C ASN A 54 -9.03 23.76 -15.79
N PRO A 55 -10.36 23.92 -15.96
CA PRO A 55 -11.15 23.06 -16.82
C PRO A 55 -10.81 23.22 -18.30
N TRP A 56 -11.09 22.17 -19.07
CA TRP A 56 -10.85 22.15 -20.51
C TRP A 56 -11.88 22.99 -21.26
N THR A 57 -11.39 23.80 -22.18
CA THR A 57 -12.18 24.58 -23.13
C THR A 57 -12.45 23.76 -24.40
N GLN A 58 -13.29 24.28 -25.31
CA GLN A 58 -13.48 23.69 -26.63
C GLN A 58 -12.16 23.53 -27.41
N GLU A 59 -11.23 24.48 -27.27
CA GLU A 59 -9.93 24.42 -27.96
C GLU A 59 -9.04 23.32 -27.39
N ASP A 60 -9.06 23.14 -26.07
CA ASP A 60 -8.35 22.05 -25.39
C ASP A 60 -8.87 20.69 -25.86
N TRP A 61 -10.19 20.52 -25.95
CA TRP A 61 -10.82 19.32 -26.52
C TRP A 61 -10.43 19.08 -27.99
N ASN A 62 -10.44 20.14 -28.81
CA ASN A 62 -10.01 20.05 -30.22
C ASN A 62 -8.53 19.66 -30.34
N HIS A 63 -7.69 20.13 -29.42
CA HIS A 63 -6.28 19.78 -29.35
C HIS A 63 -6.08 18.32 -28.93
N ALA A 64 -6.73 17.89 -27.86
CA ALA A 64 -6.66 16.52 -27.35
C ALA A 64 -7.11 15.50 -28.42
N VAL A 65 -8.27 15.71 -29.06
CA VAL A 65 -8.79 14.80 -30.09
C VAL A 65 -7.87 14.75 -31.32
N ARG A 66 -7.25 15.87 -31.71
CA ARG A 66 -6.23 15.89 -32.77
C ARG A 66 -5.02 15.05 -32.42
N GLN A 67 -4.48 15.20 -31.20
CA GLN A 67 -3.33 14.40 -30.75
C GLN A 67 -3.62 12.90 -30.80
N LEU A 68 -4.79 12.47 -30.33
CA LEU A 68 -5.19 11.06 -30.37
C LEU A 68 -5.34 10.57 -31.81
N LYS A 69 -5.94 11.38 -32.69
CA LYS A 69 -6.06 11.06 -34.12
C LYS A 69 -4.72 10.93 -34.82
N ASP A 70 -3.77 11.82 -34.52
CA ASP A 70 -2.40 11.77 -35.07
C ASP A 70 -1.67 10.50 -34.62
N ALA A 71 -2.03 9.96 -33.44
CA ALA A 71 -1.56 8.67 -32.93
C ALA A 71 -2.35 7.46 -33.47
N GLY A 72 -3.24 7.65 -34.45
CA GLY A 72 -3.97 6.58 -35.14
C GLY A 72 -5.28 6.17 -34.48
N MET A 73 -5.72 6.88 -33.43
CA MET A 73 -6.96 6.56 -32.73
C MET A 73 -8.17 7.21 -33.41
N ASP A 74 -9.29 6.50 -33.43
CA ASP A 74 -10.52 6.91 -34.09
C ASP A 74 -11.74 6.92 -33.16
N LYS A 75 -11.56 6.61 -31.87
CA LYS A 75 -12.63 6.61 -30.88
C LYS A 75 -12.23 7.20 -29.52
N ILE A 76 -13.22 7.79 -28.86
CA ILE A 76 -13.17 8.27 -27.48
C ILE A 76 -14.36 7.70 -26.71
N VAL A 77 -14.16 7.31 -25.46
CA VAL A 77 -15.20 6.86 -24.54
C VAL A 77 -15.29 7.82 -23.36
N LEU A 78 -16.37 8.61 -23.25
CA LEU A 78 -16.64 9.38 -22.03
C LEU A 78 -17.11 8.42 -20.94
N GLN A 79 -16.49 8.43 -19.76
CA GLN A 79 -16.81 7.48 -18.70
C GLN A 79 -18.25 7.64 -18.20
N TYR A 80 -18.72 8.87 -18.00
CA TYR A 80 -20.11 9.13 -17.61
C TYR A 80 -20.55 10.54 -18.02
N ALA A 81 -21.85 10.69 -18.25
CA ALA A 81 -22.55 11.95 -18.42
C ALA A 81 -23.06 12.51 -17.08
N VAL A 82 -23.29 11.63 -16.09
CA VAL A 82 -23.77 11.98 -14.75
C VAL A 82 -23.05 11.15 -13.70
N GLN A 83 -22.49 11.81 -12.68
CA GLN A 83 -22.12 11.16 -11.43
C GLN A 83 -23.18 11.41 -10.36
N TYR A 84 -23.59 10.35 -9.68
CA TYR A 84 -24.59 10.40 -8.62
C TYR A 84 -23.93 10.02 -7.29
N TYR A 85 -23.86 10.96 -6.36
CA TYR A 85 -23.33 10.70 -5.03
C TYR A 85 -24.47 10.46 -4.02
N SER A 86 -25.59 11.16 -4.18
CA SER A 86 -26.80 10.96 -3.37
C SER A 86 -28.03 11.51 -4.09
N GLU A 87 -29.22 11.29 -3.51
CA GLU A 87 -30.46 11.92 -4.00
C GLU A 87 -30.35 13.45 -4.10
N SER A 88 -29.56 14.06 -3.21
CA SER A 88 -29.38 15.50 -3.09
C SER A 88 -28.15 16.06 -3.81
N TYR A 89 -27.23 15.19 -4.28
CA TYR A 89 -25.99 15.62 -4.91
C TYR A 89 -25.65 14.75 -6.11
N LYS A 90 -25.81 15.36 -7.28
CA LYS A 90 -25.51 14.79 -8.60
C LYS A 90 -24.71 15.80 -9.39
N VAL A 91 -23.75 15.34 -10.17
CA VAL A 91 -22.91 16.16 -11.04
C VAL A 91 -23.19 15.81 -12.49
N TYR A 92 -23.62 16.80 -13.27
CA TYR A 92 -23.92 16.64 -14.69
C TYR A 92 -22.82 17.25 -15.56
N TYR A 93 -22.43 16.52 -16.60
CA TYR A 93 -21.47 16.97 -17.62
C TYR A 93 -22.16 17.49 -18.89
N TYR A 94 -23.47 17.69 -18.80
CA TYR A 94 -24.33 18.33 -19.78
C TYR A 94 -25.51 19.02 -19.06
N THR A 95 -26.35 19.76 -19.78
CA THR A 95 -27.57 20.33 -19.19
C THR A 95 -28.76 19.37 -19.42
N PRO A 96 -29.26 18.64 -18.41
CA PRO A 96 -30.40 17.75 -18.57
C PRO A 96 -31.70 18.52 -18.81
N SER A 97 -32.63 17.97 -19.60
CA SER A 97 -33.94 18.61 -19.85
C SER A 97 -35.00 18.30 -18.80
N PHE A 98 -34.72 17.36 -17.90
CA PHE A 98 -35.71 16.75 -17.01
C PHE A 98 -35.52 17.04 -15.52
N GLU A 99 -34.44 17.74 -15.15
CA GLU A 99 -34.21 18.27 -13.81
C GLU A 99 -33.23 19.45 -13.87
N ASP A 100 -33.13 20.22 -12.79
CA ASP A 100 -32.17 21.33 -12.69
C ASP A 100 -30.79 20.78 -12.29
N PRO A 101 -29.75 20.91 -13.13
CA PRO A 101 -28.39 20.44 -12.79
C PRO A 101 -27.68 21.32 -11.76
N GLY A 102 -28.32 22.41 -11.30
CA GLY A 102 -27.70 23.41 -10.44
C GLY A 102 -26.69 24.29 -11.19
N GLU A 103 -25.84 24.97 -10.43
CA GLU A 103 -24.88 25.91 -11.00
C GLU A 103 -23.84 25.23 -11.91
N ASN A 104 -23.56 25.88 -13.04
CA ASN A 104 -22.49 25.49 -13.93
C ASN A 104 -21.14 25.99 -13.41
N VAL A 105 -20.53 25.18 -12.56
CA VAL A 105 -19.18 25.39 -12.03
C VAL A 105 -18.18 24.81 -13.02
N ASN A 106 -17.12 25.58 -13.32
CA ASN A 106 -16.02 25.16 -14.17
C ASN A 106 -16.43 24.65 -15.57
N ASN A 107 -17.51 25.18 -16.13
CA ASN A 107 -18.03 24.79 -17.45
C ASN A 107 -18.37 23.29 -17.60
N ARG A 108 -18.55 22.54 -16.51
CA ARG A 108 -18.77 21.09 -16.58
C ARG A 108 -19.99 20.70 -17.40
N GLN A 109 -21.06 21.49 -17.40
CA GLN A 109 -22.26 21.22 -18.22
C GLN A 109 -22.03 21.46 -19.73
N GLN A 110 -20.84 21.90 -20.16
CA GLN A 110 -20.47 22.02 -21.58
C GLN A 110 -19.58 20.87 -22.06
N THR A 111 -19.09 20.02 -21.15
CA THR A 111 -18.10 18.98 -21.45
C THR A 111 -18.55 18.03 -22.56
N ILE A 112 -19.79 17.53 -22.52
CA ILE A 112 -20.30 16.64 -23.58
C ILE A 112 -20.39 17.37 -24.93
N GLU A 113 -20.85 18.62 -24.96
CA GLU A 113 -20.93 19.41 -26.19
C GLU A 113 -19.53 19.66 -26.78
N TYR A 114 -18.55 19.97 -25.93
CA TYR A 114 -17.16 20.16 -26.35
C TYR A 114 -16.56 18.90 -26.96
N ALA A 115 -16.77 17.74 -26.33
CA ALA A 115 -16.33 16.45 -26.86
C ALA A 115 -17.00 16.12 -28.20
N LEU A 116 -18.31 16.33 -28.32
CA LEU A 116 -19.07 16.09 -29.55
C LEU A 116 -18.58 16.95 -30.71
N ASN A 117 -18.37 18.25 -30.48
CA ASN A 117 -17.80 19.17 -31.47
C ASN A 117 -16.40 18.74 -31.91
N ALA A 118 -15.52 18.45 -30.95
CA ALA A 118 -14.14 18.07 -31.25
C ALA A 118 -14.06 16.76 -32.02
N CYS A 119 -14.86 15.77 -31.65
CA CYS A 119 -14.97 14.49 -32.37
C CYS A 119 -15.51 14.68 -33.80
N ARG A 120 -16.58 15.47 -33.97
CA ARG A 120 -17.13 15.79 -35.30
C ARG A 120 -16.07 16.40 -36.22
N ASP A 121 -15.40 17.44 -35.73
CA ASP A 121 -14.49 18.26 -36.52
C ASP A 121 -13.22 17.49 -36.89
N ASN A 122 -12.89 16.44 -36.13
CA ASN A 122 -11.76 15.56 -36.38
C ASN A 122 -12.16 14.20 -36.97
N GLY A 123 -13.44 13.89 -37.17
CA GLY A 123 -13.87 12.60 -37.69
C GLY A 123 -13.55 11.42 -36.76
N VAL A 124 -13.60 11.65 -35.45
CA VAL A 124 -13.44 10.65 -34.38
C VAL A 124 -14.82 10.29 -33.85
N GLN A 125 -15.05 9.03 -33.50
CA GLN A 125 -16.31 8.57 -32.92
C GLN A 125 -16.33 8.71 -31.40
N LEU A 126 -17.52 8.99 -30.85
CA LEU A 126 -17.71 9.16 -29.41
C LEU A 126 -18.65 8.09 -28.85
N TRP A 127 -18.22 7.42 -27.78
CA TRP A 127 -19.08 6.61 -26.93
C TRP A 127 -19.48 7.43 -25.70
N LEU A 128 -20.77 7.57 -25.48
CA LEU A 128 -21.31 8.34 -24.36
C LEU A 128 -21.58 7.42 -23.18
N GLY A 129 -20.82 7.61 -22.10
CA GLY A 129 -21.11 7.04 -20.79
C GLY A 129 -22.41 7.59 -20.23
N LEU A 130 -23.22 6.73 -19.62
CA LEU A 130 -24.47 7.14 -18.99
C LEU A 130 -24.25 7.66 -17.56
N HIS A 131 -24.86 7.03 -16.57
CA HIS A 131 -24.84 7.44 -15.18
C HIS A 131 -24.05 6.43 -14.33
N LEU A 132 -23.28 6.92 -13.35
CA LEU A 132 -22.61 6.12 -12.33
C LEU A 132 -22.94 6.63 -10.93
N ALA A 133 -23.32 5.72 -10.02
CA ALA A 133 -23.41 5.94 -8.58
C ALA A 133 -22.37 5.06 -7.88
N GLU A 134 -21.10 5.47 -7.89
CA GLU A 134 -19.94 4.60 -7.66
C GLU A 134 -19.91 3.95 -6.27
N ASP A 135 -19.95 4.76 -5.21
CA ASP A 135 -19.89 4.25 -3.83
C ASP A 135 -21.05 3.29 -3.53
N MET A 136 -22.27 3.66 -3.93
CA MET A 136 -23.46 2.83 -3.78
C MET A 136 -23.38 1.55 -4.60
N TRP A 137 -22.75 1.60 -5.77
CA TRP A 137 -22.57 0.45 -6.65
C TRP A 137 -21.68 -0.60 -6.04
N PHE A 138 -20.48 -0.22 -5.60
CA PHE A 138 -19.52 -1.17 -5.04
C PHE A 138 -19.99 -1.74 -3.68
N SER A 139 -20.67 -0.93 -2.85
CA SER A 139 -21.33 -1.42 -1.63
C SER A 139 -22.43 -2.43 -1.96
N SER A 140 -23.33 -2.10 -2.89
CA SER A 140 -24.45 -2.99 -3.27
C SER A 140 -23.97 -4.28 -3.93
N MET A 141 -22.94 -4.23 -4.77
CA MET A 141 -22.32 -5.39 -5.39
C MET A 141 -21.69 -6.32 -4.35
N SER A 142 -20.97 -5.76 -3.36
CA SER A 142 -20.39 -6.51 -2.26
C SER A 142 -21.46 -7.18 -1.39
N ALA A 143 -22.60 -6.51 -1.20
CA ALA A 143 -23.77 -7.10 -0.54
C ALA A 143 -24.48 -8.16 -1.41
N GLY A 144 -24.16 -8.27 -2.70
CA GLY A 144 -24.77 -9.18 -3.65
C GLY A 144 -26.16 -8.75 -4.11
N PHE A 145 -26.43 -7.45 -4.15
CA PHE A 145 -27.71 -6.84 -4.56
C PHE A 145 -28.90 -7.48 -3.84
N ARG A 146 -28.81 -7.57 -2.50
CA ARG A 146 -29.80 -8.24 -1.64
C ARG A 146 -30.99 -7.34 -1.26
N ASP A 147 -30.98 -6.10 -1.70
CA ASP A 147 -32.03 -5.09 -1.56
C ASP A 147 -33.25 -5.44 -2.45
N VAL A 148 -33.93 -6.53 -2.13
CA VAL A 148 -34.98 -7.08 -2.98
C VAL A 148 -36.37 -6.61 -2.54
N GLY A 149 -37.11 -5.99 -3.46
CA GLY A 149 -38.49 -5.56 -3.27
C GLY A 149 -39.52 -6.70 -3.34
N GLU A 150 -40.80 -6.36 -3.20
CA GLU A 150 -41.91 -7.34 -3.25
C GLU A 150 -42.01 -8.10 -4.59
N ASP A 151 -41.48 -7.52 -5.67
CA ASP A 151 -41.46 -8.10 -7.02
C ASP A 151 -40.27 -9.04 -7.27
N GLY A 152 -39.39 -9.21 -6.27
CA GLY A 152 -38.24 -10.11 -6.35
C GLY A 152 -37.00 -9.51 -7.02
N LYS A 153 -37.03 -8.22 -7.39
CA LYS A 153 -35.92 -7.52 -8.04
C LYS A 153 -35.12 -6.66 -7.07
N SER A 154 -33.85 -6.40 -7.39
CA SER A 154 -33.06 -5.41 -6.67
C SER A 154 -33.60 -3.99 -6.94
N GLU A 155 -33.88 -3.26 -5.86
CA GLU A 155 -34.40 -1.88 -5.93
C GLU A 155 -33.35 -0.92 -6.49
N PHE A 156 -32.10 -1.04 -6.05
CA PHE A 156 -30.96 -0.26 -6.50
C PHE A 156 -30.67 -0.48 -7.99
N LEU A 157 -30.60 -1.74 -8.43
CA LEU A 157 -30.36 -2.06 -9.84
C LEU A 157 -31.49 -1.53 -10.73
N THR A 158 -32.75 -1.74 -10.31
CA THR A 158 -33.91 -1.28 -11.07
C THR A 158 -33.95 0.25 -11.17
N THR A 159 -33.72 0.96 -10.06
CA THR A 159 -33.70 2.43 -10.04
C THR A 159 -32.53 2.99 -10.86
N SER A 160 -31.37 2.36 -10.79
CA SER A 160 -30.19 2.75 -11.60
C SER A 160 -30.44 2.55 -13.10
N ALA A 161 -31.15 1.47 -13.48
CA ALA A 161 -31.53 1.21 -14.87
C ALA A 161 -32.52 2.27 -15.38
N GLU A 162 -33.55 2.62 -14.60
CA GLU A 162 -34.54 3.64 -14.99
C GLU A 162 -33.91 5.04 -15.09
N PHE A 163 -33.03 5.41 -14.17
CA PHE A 163 -32.31 6.68 -14.27
C PHE A 163 -31.37 6.71 -15.49
N SER A 164 -30.69 5.61 -15.77
CA SER A 164 -29.84 5.49 -16.97
C SER A 164 -30.64 5.59 -18.27
N LYS A 165 -31.86 5.02 -18.34
CA LYS A 165 -32.77 5.22 -19.48
C LYS A 165 -33.13 6.69 -19.67
N LYS A 166 -33.43 7.38 -18.56
CA LYS A 166 -33.77 8.81 -18.58
C LYS A 166 -32.62 9.67 -19.11
N VAL A 167 -31.38 9.42 -18.66
CA VAL A 167 -30.17 10.08 -19.17
C VAL A 167 -29.96 9.77 -20.64
N PHE A 168 -30.07 8.50 -21.04
CA PHE A 168 -29.93 8.07 -22.44
C PHE A 168 -30.94 8.76 -23.36
N ASP A 169 -32.22 8.76 -23.01
CA ASP A 169 -33.29 9.35 -23.83
C ASP A 169 -33.06 10.86 -24.01
N ASP A 170 -32.63 11.54 -22.94
CA ASP A 170 -32.35 12.96 -22.96
C ASP A 170 -31.12 13.32 -23.80
N LEU A 171 -30.02 12.57 -23.65
CA LEU A 171 -28.83 12.74 -24.50
C LEU A 171 -29.17 12.52 -25.98
N TRP A 172 -29.94 11.48 -26.31
CA TRP A 172 -30.31 11.22 -27.70
C TRP A 172 -31.29 12.27 -28.24
N ALA A 173 -32.25 12.73 -27.44
CA ALA A 173 -33.18 13.78 -27.83
C ALA A 173 -32.48 15.11 -28.11
N GLN A 174 -31.47 15.46 -27.31
CA GLN A 174 -30.71 16.71 -27.45
C GLN A 174 -29.67 16.65 -28.56
N TYR A 175 -28.89 15.56 -28.65
CA TYR A 175 -27.71 15.50 -29.52
C TYR A 175 -27.87 14.57 -30.73
N GLY A 176 -28.81 13.63 -30.73
CA GLY A 176 -28.89 12.56 -31.73
C GLY A 176 -29.16 13.05 -33.15
N ALA A 177 -29.92 14.14 -33.32
CA ALA A 177 -30.25 14.68 -34.64
C ALA A 177 -29.03 15.28 -35.36
N GLU A 178 -28.14 15.95 -34.63
CA GLU A 178 -26.94 16.61 -35.18
C GLU A 178 -25.72 15.69 -35.13
N TYR A 179 -25.53 14.99 -34.01
CA TYR A 179 -24.34 14.20 -33.72
C TYR A 179 -24.55 12.69 -33.88
N GLY A 180 -25.69 12.24 -34.41
CA GLY A 180 -25.96 10.81 -34.60
C GLY A 180 -24.92 10.09 -35.46
N GLY A 181 -24.19 10.78 -36.35
CA GLY A 181 -23.06 10.23 -37.10
C GLY A 181 -21.73 10.17 -36.32
N VAL A 182 -21.60 10.99 -35.28
CA VAL A 182 -20.42 11.10 -34.40
C VAL A 182 -20.53 10.13 -33.22
N ILE A 183 -21.74 9.97 -32.67
CA ILE A 183 -22.03 9.01 -31.60
C ILE A 183 -21.90 7.60 -32.17
N GLY A 184 -20.79 6.93 -31.83
CA GLY A 184 -20.48 5.55 -32.23
C GLY A 184 -21.24 4.52 -31.39
N GLY A 185 -21.48 4.85 -30.12
CA GLY A 185 -22.19 3.98 -29.20
C GLY A 185 -22.39 4.57 -27.82
N TRP A 186 -22.71 3.68 -26.88
CA TRP A 186 -23.02 3.99 -25.50
C TRP A 186 -22.14 3.15 -24.57
N TYR A 187 -21.70 3.74 -23.48
CA TYR A 187 -20.95 3.07 -22.45
C TYR A 187 -21.77 3.01 -21.16
N LEU A 188 -21.81 1.83 -20.53
CA LEU A 188 -22.47 1.61 -19.26
C LEU A 188 -21.39 1.54 -18.16
N PRO A 189 -21.23 2.58 -17.33
CA PRO A 189 -20.11 2.70 -16.38
C PRO A 189 -20.25 1.85 -15.13
N TYR A 190 -21.35 1.13 -14.97
CA TYR A 190 -21.54 0.21 -13.86
C TYR A 190 -20.76 -1.08 -14.12
N GLU A 191 -19.56 -1.15 -13.57
CA GLU A 191 -18.58 -2.21 -13.79
C GLU A 191 -18.83 -3.41 -12.87
N PHE A 192 -18.69 -4.62 -13.39
CA PHE A 192 -18.66 -5.84 -12.58
C PHE A 192 -17.26 -6.40 -12.51
N ASN A 193 -17.03 -7.36 -11.60
CA ASN A 193 -15.75 -8.04 -11.50
C ASN A 193 -15.89 -9.57 -11.43
N ASN A 194 -14.77 -10.26 -11.61
CA ASN A 194 -14.69 -11.74 -11.59
C ASN A 194 -14.93 -12.39 -10.20
N THR A 195 -15.28 -11.61 -9.16
CA THR A 195 -15.62 -12.11 -7.81
C THR A 195 -17.12 -12.14 -7.53
N VAL A 196 -17.95 -11.65 -8.47
CA VAL A 196 -19.41 -11.58 -8.33
C VAL A 196 -20.03 -12.98 -8.37
N GLY A 197 -20.61 -13.41 -7.24
CA GLY A 197 -21.30 -14.70 -7.11
C GLY A 197 -22.59 -14.82 -7.94
N GLU A 198 -23.09 -16.05 -8.09
CA GLU A 198 -24.21 -16.40 -8.99
C GLU A 198 -25.48 -15.57 -8.79
N THR A 199 -25.90 -15.35 -7.56
CA THR A 199 -27.13 -14.56 -7.26
C THR A 199 -26.97 -13.11 -7.72
N ALA A 200 -25.84 -12.50 -7.39
CA ALA A 200 -25.54 -11.12 -7.75
C ALA A 200 -25.39 -10.97 -9.27
N ARG A 201 -24.70 -11.91 -9.94
CA ARG A 201 -24.59 -11.99 -11.40
C ARG A 201 -25.95 -12.04 -12.07
N THR A 202 -26.84 -12.91 -11.59
CA THR A 202 -28.17 -13.09 -12.18
C THR A 202 -28.99 -11.80 -12.10
N ARG A 203 -29.01 -11.14 -10.93
CA ARG A 203 -29.71 -9.87 -10.72
C ARG A 203 -29.12 -8.74 -11.56
N LEU A 204 -27.80 -8.62 -11.61
CA LEU A 204 -27.10 -7.64 -12.43
C LEU A 204 -27.57 -7.69 -13.90
N VAL A 205 -27.67 -8.89 -14.46
CA VAL A 205 -28.11 -9.06 -15.84
C VAL A 205 -29.61 -8.81 -16.00
N GLN A 206 -30.45 -9.37 -15.11
CA GLN A 206 -31.90 -9.33 -15.25
C GLN A 206 -32.55 -7.99 -14.86
N ASP A 207 -32.02 -7.34 -13.83
CA ASP A 207 -32.62 -6.13 -13.24
C ASP A 207 -31.98 -4.86 -13.80
N PHE A 208 -30.71 -4.90 -14.23
CA PHE A 208 -30.01 -3.74 -14.78
C PHE A 208 -29.77 -3.83 -16.29
N TYR A 209 -28.89 -4.73 -16.76
CA TYR A 209 -28.44 -4.70 -18.16
C TYR A 209 -29.54 -5.03 -19.18
N ALA A 210 -30.28 -6.12 -18.99
CA ALA A 210 -31.30 -6.53 -19.95
C ALA A 210 -32.39 -5.46 -20.19
N PRO A 211 -33.07 -4.91 -19.17
CA PRO A 211 -34.12 -3.91 -19.40
C PRO A 211 -33.57 -2.57 -19.94
N LEU A 212 -32.38 -2.14 -19.53
CA LEU A 212 -31.76 -0.92 -20.03
C LEU A 212 -31.35 -1.06 -21.49
N THR A 213 -30.61 -2.11 -21.84
CA THR A 213 -30.06 -2.28 -23.18
C THR A 213 -31.12 -2.62 -24.22
N GLU A 214 -32.22 -3.28 -23.83
CA GLU A 214 -33.38 -3.47 -24.70
C GLU A 214 -34.04 -2.13 -25.05
N HIS A 215 -34.26 -1.25 -24.06
CA HIS A 215 -34.76 0.12 -24.30
C HIS A 215 -33.85 0.89 -25.26
N MET A 216 -32.54 0.88 -25.00
CA MET A 216 -31.55 1.59 -25.84
C MET A 216 -31.56 1.10 -27.29
N LYS A 217 -31.67 -0.22 -27.54
CA LYS A 217 -31.73 -0.76 -28.90
C LYS A 217 -33.06 -0.51 -29.61
N GLN A 218 -34.14 -0.20 -28.89
CA GLN A 218 -35.39 0.22 -29.51
C GLN A 218 -35.29 1.66 -30.06
N VAL A 219 -34.52 2.51 -29.39
CA VAL A 219 -34.32 3.92 -29.78
C VAL A 219 -33.16 4.06 -30.78
N THR A 220 -32.04 3.39 -30.54
CA THR A 220 -30.83 3.40 -31.38
C THR A 220 -30.41 1.97 -31.77
N PRO A 221 -31.11 1.30 -32.69
CA PRO A 221 -30.86 -0.12 -33.02
C PRO A 221 -29.46 -0.40 -33.55
N ASP A 222 -28.86 0.59 -34.21
CA ASP A 222 -27.58 0.45 -34.94
C ASP A 222 -26.37 0.79 -34.06
N LYS A 223 -26.57 1.37 -32.87
CA LYS A 223 -25.50 1.87 -32.00
C LYS A 223 -24.99 0.77 -31.08
N GLN A 224 -23.67 0.71 -30.91
CA GLN A 224 -23.06 -0.30 -30.04
C GLN A 224 -23.24 0.06 -28.56
N ILE A 225 -23.33 -0.97 -27.70
CA ILE A 225 -23.37 -0.83 -26.25
C ILE A 225 -22.17 -1.55 -25.64
N MET A 226 -21.41 -0.85 -24.81
CA MET A 226 -20.14 -1.30 -24.23
C MET A 226 -20.18 -1.31 -22.70
N VAL A 227 -19.48 -2.29 -22.10
CA VAL A 227 -19.14 -2.36 -20.67
C VAL A 227 -17.65 -2.61 -20.50
N SER A 228 -17.08 -2.20 -19.36
CA SER A 228 -15.63 -2.31 -19.08
C SER A 228 -15.34 -2.92 -17.71
N PRO A 229 -15.61 -4.22 -17.51
CA PRO A 229 -15.50 -4.89 -16.20
C PRO A 229 -14.06 -5.04 -15.70
N LEU A 230 -13.89 -5.34 -14.41
CA LEU A 230 -12.60 -5.51 -13.74
C LEU A 230 -12.21 -7.00 -13.61
N ILE A 231 -10.91 -7.31 -13.78
CA ILE A 231 -10.35 -8.64 -13.53
C ILE A 231 -9.40 -8.55 -12.33
N TYR A 232 -9.66 -9.35 -11.30
CA TYR A 232 -8.77 -9.52 -10.14
C TYR A 232 -8.16 -10.93 -10.16
N PRO A 233 -7.02 -11.12 -10.85
CA PRO A 233 -6.33 -12.40 -10.87
C PRO A 233 -5.47 -12.58 -9.61
N PRO A 234 -5.27 -13.82 -9.12
CA PRO A 234 -4.26 -14.07 -8.10
C PRO A 234 -2.85 -13.70 -8.60
N MET A 235 -2.07 -13.01 -7.77
CA MET A 235 -0.74 -12.53 -8.14
C MET A 235 0.34 -13.62 -8.15
N LEU A 236 0.31 -14.52 -7.18
CA LEU A 236 1.38 -15.49 -6.92
C LEU A 236 0.99 -16.95 -7.21
N THR A 237 -0.27 -17.20 -7.55
CA THR A 237 -0.78 -18.55 -7.79
C THR A 237 -1.58 -18.59 -9.07
N GLU A 238 -1.67 -19.77 -9.69
CA GLU A 238 -2.58 -19.98 -10.82
C GLU A 238 -4.05 -19.77 -10.40
N PRO A 239 -4.90 -19.22 -11.28
CA PRO A 239 -6.33 -19.09 -11.01
C PRO A 239 -6.99 -20.46 -10.88
N THR A 240 -7.96 -20.57 -9.95
CA THR A 240 -8.74 -21.81 -9.81
C THR A 240 -9.75 -21.93 -10.95
N GLN A 241 -10.16 -23.16 -11.26
CA GLN A 241 -11.21 -23.39 -12.26
C GLN A 241 -12.54 -22.70 -11.89
N GLU A 242 -12.84 -22.58 -10.60
CA GLU A 242 -14.03 -21.87 -10.13
C GLU A 242 -13.99 -20.37 -10.44
N MET A 243 -12.84 -19.72 -10.23
CA MET A 243 -12.63 -18.32 -10.60
C MET A 243 -12.82 -18.11 -12.11
N LEU A 244 -12.21 -18.98 -12.92
CA LEU A 244 -12.34 -18.91 -14.39
C LEU A 244 -13.78 -19.17 -14.84
N ASN A 245 -14.48 -20.14 -14.26
CA ASN A 245 -15.88 -20.44 -14.57
C ASN A 245 -16.81 -19.29 -14.17
N THR A 246 -16.54 -18.63 -13.04
CA THR A 246 -17.33 -17.46 -12.59
C THR A 246 -17.23 -16.34 -13.61
N TRP A 247 -16.02 -16.03 -14.05
CA TRP A 247 -15.76 -15.04 -15.10
C TRP A 247 -16.38 -15.42 -16.46
N GLU A 248 -16.19 -16.66 -16.90
CA GLU A 248 -16.76 -17.19 -18.14
C GLU A 248 -18.28 -17.04 -18.17
N MET A 249 -18.96 -17.45 -17.09
CA MET A 249 -20.41 -17.37 -16.98
C MET A 249 -20.93 -15.93 -16.92
N LEU A 250 -20.20 -15.03 -16.26
CA LEU A 250 -20.54 -13.61 -16.20
C LEU A 250 -20.48 -12.96 -17.58
N CYS A 251 -19.40 -13.21 -18.34
CA CYS A 251 -19.28 -12.73 -19.72
C CYS A 251 -20.37 -13.33 -20.62
N TYR A 252 -20.63 -14.64 -20.49
CA TYR A 252 -21.68 -15.32 -21.24
C TYR A 252 -23.05 -14.70 -20.97
N ASP A 253 -23.44 -14.53 -19.69
CA ASP A 253 -24.75 -14.02 -19.32
C ASP A 253 -24.95 -12.58 -19.82
N VAL A 254 -23.92 -11.74 -19.76
CA VAL A 254 -23.97 -10.37 -20.30
C VAL A 254 -24.24 -10.40 -21.81
N TRP A 255 -23.48 -11.15 -22.61
CA TRP A 255 -23.68 -11.18 -24.06
C TRP A 255 -24.94 -11.93 -24.52
N ALA A 256 -25.28 -13.02 -23.82
CA ALA A 256 -26.37 -13.91 -24.22
C ALA A 256 -27.73 -13.40 -23.73
N ASN A 257 -27.79 -12.71 -22.59
CA ASN A 257 -29.05 -12.33 -21.94
C ASN A 257 -29.28 -10.81 -21.84
N SER A 258 -28.40 -9.99 -22.39
CA SER A 258 -28.62 -8.55 -22.60
C SER A 258 -28.26 -8.14 -24.04
N ARG A 259 -28.50 -6.87 -24.37
CA ARG A 259 -28.15 -6.30 -25.69
C ARG A 259 -26.80 -5.57 -25.67
N VAL A 260 -25.95 -5.83 -24.68
CA VAL A 260 -24.54 -5.40 -24.70
C VAL A 260 -23.83 -6.06 -25.88
N ASP A 261 -23.02 -5.30 -26.61
CA ASP A 261 -22.27 -5.76 -27.78
C ASP A 261 -20.80 -6.02 -27.44
N ILE A 262 -20.19 -5.09 -26.68
CA ILE A 262 -18.76 -5.06 -26.39
C ILE A 262 -18.52 -5.28 -24.89
N ILE A 263 -17.65 -6.23 -24.56
CA ILE A 263 -17.03 -6.34 -23.23
C ILE A 263 -15.55 -5.97 -23.40
N ALA A 264 -15.08 -4.99 -22.65
CA ALA A 264 -13.71 -4.48 -22.69
C ALA A 264 -13.06 -4.53 -21.30
N PRO A 265 -12.58 -5.68 -20.82
CA PRO A 265 -12.12 -5.79 -19.43
C PRO A 265 -10.94 -4.86 -19.15
N GLN A 266 -10.97 -4.19 -18.00
CA GLN A 266 -9.82 -3.53 -17.41
C GLN A 266 -8.78 -4.58 -17.02
N ASP A 267 -7.55 -4.40 -17.49
CA ASP A 267 -6.50 -5.38 -17.27
C ASP A 267 -5.94 -5.36 -15.84
N GLY A 268 -6.11 -4.25 -15.10
CA GLY A 268 -5.65 -4.08 -13.72
C GLY A 268 -4.14 -3.86 -13.58
N CYS A 269 -3.42 -3.74 -14.71
CA CYS A 269 -1.97 -3.62 -14.72
C CYS A 269 -1.51 -2.24 -14.26
N GLY A 270 -2.32 -1.19 -14.47
CA GLY A 270 -2.01 0.18 -14.08
C GLY A 270 -2.22 0.40 -12.59
N TRP A 271 -3.30 -0.17 -12.04
CA TRP A 271 -3.57 -0.25 -10.59
C TRP A 271 -2.62 -1.19 -9.85
N GLU A 272 -1.90 -2.06 -10.57
CA GLU A 272 -1.00 -3.08 -10.03
C GLU A 272 -1.73 -4.18 -9.25
N SER A 273 -3.02 -4.41 -9.52
CA SER A 273 -3.76 -5.59 -9.06
C SER A 273 -3.54 -6.83 -9.92
N SER A 274 -2.85 -6.68 -11.05
CA SER A 274 -2.51 -7.76 -11.97
C SER A 274 -1.15 -7.52 -12.64
N VAL A 275 -0.70 -8.54 -13.39
CA VAL A 275 0.48 -8.47 -14.27
C VAL A 275 0.13 -9.19 -15.57
N ARG A 276 0.75 -8.83 -16.68
CA ARG A 276 0.45 -9.45 -17.98
C ARG A 276 0.52 -10.99 -17.96
N GLU A 277 1.38 -11.59 -17.14
CA GLU A 277 1.57 -13.03 -17.06
C GLU A 277 0.33 -13.79 -16.52
N ASN A 278 -0.52 -13.17 -15.70
CA ASN A 278 -1.65 -13.86 -15.05
C ASN A 278 -3.02 -13.59 -15.69
N LEU A 279 -3.07 -12.77 -16.73
CA LEU A 279 -4.29 -12.41 -17.46
C LEU A 279 -4.76 -13.41 -18.54
N PRO A 280 -3.88 -14.12 -19.29
CA PRO A 280 -4.31 -14.98 -20.39
C PRO A 280 -5.42 -15.99 -20.04
N PRO A 281 -5.42 -16.68 -18.88
CA PRO A 281 -6.50 -17.61 -18.54
C PRO A 281 -7.89 -16.98 -18.47
N TYR A 282 -7.99 -15.73 -18.02
CA TYR A 282 -9.28 -15.00 -17.94
C TYR A 282 -9.73 -14.53 -19.33
N TYR A 283 -8.81 -14.14 -20.21
CA TYR A 283 -9.13 -13.80 -21.59
C TYR A 283 -9.54 -15.02 -22.42
N GLU A 284 -8.91 -16.18 -22.19
CA GLU A 284 -9.35 -17.45 -22.79
C GLU A 284 -10.77 -17.84 -22.37
N ALA A 285 -11.11 -17.67 -21.09
CA ALA A 285 -12.46 -17.87 -20.57
C ALA A 285 -13.47 -16.89 -21.21
N MET A 286 -13.10 -15.62 -21.39
CA MET A 286 -13.93 -14.65 -22.10
C MET A 286 -14.14 -15.04 -23.57
N VAL A 287 -13.12 -15.54 -24.27
CA VAL A 287 -13.27 -16.01 -25.67
C VAL A 287 -14.25 -17.19 -25.77
N ARG A 288 -14.16 -18.18 -24.86
CA ARG A 288 -15.12 -19.29 -24.81
C ARG A 288 -16.54 -18.78 -24.56
N ALA A 289 -16.71 -17.85 -23.62
CA ALA A 289 -17.99 -17.21 -23.35
C ALA A 289 -18.55 -16.47 -24.58
N LYS A 290 -17.69 -15.75 -25.32
CA LYS A 290 -18.04 -15.04 -26.56
C LYS A 290 -18.58 -16.00 -27.62
N GLU A 291 -17.87 -17.10 -27.86
CA GLU A 291 -18.27 -18.12 -28.85
C GLU A 291 -19.61 -18.77 -28.47
N ALA A 292 -19.78 -19.15 -27.20
CA ALA A 292 -21.02 -19.74 -26.71
C ALA A 292 -22.19 -18.75 -26.80
N ALA A 293 -21.98 -17.49 -26.41
CA ALA A 293 -23.01 -16.45 -26.46
C ALA A 293 -23.39 -16.08 -27.89
N GLN A 294 -22.46 -16.14 -28.85
CA GLN A 294 -22.76 -15.83 -30.26
C GLN A 294 -23.89 -16.69 -30.82
N THR A 295 -23.96 -17.97 -30.44
CA THR A 295 -25.05 -18.87 -30.86
C THR A 295 -26.42 -18.36 -30.42
N GLU A 296 -26.53 -17.88 -29.17
CA GLU A 296 -27.78 -17.30 -28.66
C GLU A 296 -28.08 -15.94 -29.30
N ARG A 297 -27.05 -15.12 -29.55
CA ARG A 297 -27.21 -13.83 -30.23
C ARG A 297 -27.70 -14.00 -31.66
N ASP A 298 -27.17 -14.97 -32.42
CA ASP A 298 -27.62 -15.28 -33.77
C ASP A 298 -29.09 -15.71 -33.78
N ARG A 299 -29.48 -16.57 -32.83
CA ARG A 299 -30.88 -17.00 -32.66
C ARG A 299 -31.81 -15.83 -32.39
N LYS A 300 -31.37 -14.84 -31.61
CA LYS A 300 -32.15 -13.65 -31.24
C LYS A 300 -32.03 -12.50 -32.25
N GLY A 301 -31.16 -12.62 -33.26
CA GLY A 301 -30.88 -11.55 -34.22
C GLY A 301 -30.14 -10.36 -33.62
N TRP A 302 -29.28 -10.59 -32.63
CA TRP A 302 -28.67 -9.54 -31.81
C TRP A 302 -27.32 -9.01 -32.32
N GLY A 303 -26.80 -9.57 -33.42
CA GLY A 303 -25.50 -9.18 -33.96
C GLY A 303 -24.35 -9.86 -33.21
N ARG A 304 -23.11 -9.36 -33.42
CA ARG A 304 -21.91 -10.00 -32.90
C ARG A 304 -21.65 -9.68 -31.43
N ALA A 305 -21.16 -10.64 -30.67
CA ALA A 305 -20.43 -10.40 -29.44
C ALA A 305 -19.00 -9.99 -29.80
N VAL A 306 -18.47 -8.95 -29.15
CA VAL A 306 -17.16 -8.34 -29.45
C VAL A 306 -16.35 -8.22 -28.17
N ALA A 307 -15.10 -8.68 -28.20
CA ALA A 307 -14.18 -8.57 -27.08
C ALA A 307 -13.13 -7.48 -27.38
N TRP A 308 -13.09 -6.46 -26.55
CA TRP A 308 -11.99 -5.48 -26.56
C TRP A 308 -11.13 -5.70 -25.31
N ASN A 309 -9.96 -5.07 -25.26
CA ASN A 309 -9.16 -4.94 -24.05
C ASN A 309 -9.18 -3.48 -23.59
N ASN A 310 -9.32 -3.25 -22.29
CA ASN A 310 -9.04 -1.97 -21.65
C ASN A 310 -7.72 -2.01 -20.85
N PRO A 311 -6.56 -1.89 -21.52
CA PRO A 311 -5.29 -1.86 -20.82
C PRO A 311 -5.13 -0.53 -20.08
N GLU A 312 -4.87 -0.56 -18.78
CA GLU A 312 -4.68 0.65 -17.98
C GLU A 312 -3.31 1.27 -18.29
N LEU A 313 -3.29 2.52 -18.74
CA LEU A 313 -2.06 3.24 -19.10
C LEU A 313 -1.49 4.05 -17.94
N TYR A 314 -2.27 4.33 -16.89
CA TYR A 314 -1.76 4.99 -15.70
C TYR A 314 -0.85 4.04 -14.89
N SER A 315 -0.09 4.58 -13.94
CA SER A 315 0.79 3.77 -13.10
C SER A 315 0.86 4.23 -11.66
N MET A 316 0.74 3.28 -10.74
CA MET A 316 0.89 3.49 -9.30
C MET A 316 2.37 3.50 -8.83
N THR A 317 3.34 3.22 -9.72
CA THR A 317 4.78 3.25 -9.38
C THR A 317 5.30 4.66 -9.11
N GLY A 318 4.52 5.70 -9.39
CA GLY A 318 4.83 7.10 -9.08
C GLY A 318 5.01 8.04 -10.27
N SER A 319 5.20 7.49 -11.47
CA SER A 319 5.28 8.24 -12.72
C SER A 319 3.93 8.78 -13.23
N ASN A 320 2.81 8.35 -12.61
CA ASN A 320 1.41 8.52 -13.05
C ASN A 320 1.08 7.86 -14.40
N THR A 321 2.07 7.56 -15.25
CA THR A 321 1.90 6.92 -16.56
C THR A 321 2.90 5.77 -16.74
N MET A 322 2.40 4.65 -17.25
CA MET A 322 3.18 3.47 -17.56
C MET A 322 4.12 3.73 -18.75
N THR A 323 5.35 3.21 -18.70
CA THR A 323 6.26 3.28 -19.84
C THR A 323 5.72 2.50 -21.03
N MET A 324 6.00 2.96 -22.25
CA MET A 324 5.46 2.31 -23.46
C MET A 324 5.97 0.88 -23.65
N GLN A 325 7.16 0.53 -23.12
CA GLN A 325 7.66 -0.86 -23.07
C GLN A 325 6.73 -1.77 -22.27
N ARG A 326 6.37 -1.35 -21.04
CA ARG A 326 5.50 -2.15 -20.17
C ARG A 326 4.08 -2.19 -20.75
N PHE A 327 3.55 -1.04 -21.16
CA PHE A 327 2.21 -0.93 -21.72
C PHE A 327 2.04 -1.74 -23.01
N GLY A 328 2.96 -1.60 -23.96
CA GLY A 328 2.96 -2.34 -25.21
C GLY A 328 3.06 -3.85 -25.00
N ALA A 329 3.85 -4.29 -24.01
CA ALA A 329 3.95 -5.71 -23.69
C ALA A 329 2.66 -6.27 -23.04
N ASN A 330 1.98 -5.50 -22.19
CA ASN A 330 0.67 -5.88 -21.65
C ASN A 330 -0.34 -6.10 -22.77
N MET A 331 -0.42 -5.17 -23.73
CA MET A 331 -1.30 -5.31 -24.90
C MET A 331 -0.94 -6.52 -25.73
N GLN A 332 0.35 -6.71 -26.04
CA GLN A 332 0.84 -7.80 -26.87
C GLN A 332 0.50 -9.19 -26.29
N THR A 333 0.54 -9.35 -24.96
CA THR A 333 0.14 -10.60 -24.31
C THR A 333 -1.33 -10.95 -24.56
N LEU A 334 -2.18 -9.94 -24.77
CA LEU A 334 -3.63 -10.10 -24.85
C LEU A 334 -4.20 -9.94 -26.27
N ASP A 335 -3.41 -9.41 -27.21
CA ASP A 335 -3.81 -9.06 -28.59
C ASP A 335 -4.55 -10.19 -29.32
N GLN A 336 -4.10 -11.45 -29.16
CA GLN A 336 -4.74 -12.61 -29.80
C GLN A 336 -6.17 -12.91 -29.33
N TYR A 337 -6.59 -12.39 -28.18
CA TYR A 337 -7.90 -12.68 -27.59
C TYR A 337 -8.94 -11.61 -27.90
N VAL A 338 -8.52 -10.44 -28.40
CA VAL A 338 -9.37 -9.27 -28.54
C VAL A 338 -9.37 -8.75 -29.97
N GLU A 339 -10.44 -8.05 -30.33
CA GLU A 339 -10.55 -7.38 -31.61
C GLU A 339 -9.87 -6.00 -31.62
N GLU A 340 -9.83 -5.29 -30.48
CA GLU A 340 -9.27 -3.94 -30.35
C GLU A 340 -8.77 -3.66 -28.92
N HIS A 341 -7.88 -2.66 -28.79
CA HIS A 341 -7.44 -2.10 -27.51
C HIS A 341 -7.93 -0.65 -27.35
N VAL A 342 -8.64 -0.36 -26.26
CA VAL A 342 -9.07 1.00 -25.89
C VAL A 342 -8.64 1.30 -24.46
N SER A 343 -7.88 2.35 -24.18
CA SER A 343 -7.20 2.45 -22.87
C SER A 343 -7.79 3.48 -21.92
N PHE A 344 -7.82 3.16 -20.62
CA PHE A 344 -8.01 4.10 -19.53
C PHE A 344 -6.67 4.66 -19.05
N SER A 345 -6.39 5.96 -19.19
CA SER A 345 -7.20 7.00 -19.86
C SER A 345 -6.32 8.01 -20.61
N LEU A 346 -6.94 8.85 -21.44
CA LEU A 346 -6.24 9.86 -22.24
C LEU A 346 -5.40 10.84 -21.40
N HIS A 347 -5.72 10.95 -20.11
CA HIS A 347 -5.01 11.76 -19.13
C HIS A 347 -3.54 11.39 -18.98
N SER A 348 -3.14 10.20 -19.45
CA SER A 348 -1.75 9.75 -19.53
C SER A 348 -1.07 10.04 -20.88
N LEU A 349 -1.83 10.41 -21.91
CA LEU A 349 -1.36 10.47 -23.30
C LEU A 349 -1.76 11.76 -24.03
N VAL A 350 -2.25 12.76 -23.31
CA VAL A 350 -2.54 14.09 -23.83
C VAL A 350 -1.75 15.11 -23.03
N TYR A 351 -1.11 16.05 -23.71
CA TYR A 351 -0.42 17.16 -23.07
C TYR A 351 -0.87 18.52 -23.64
N PHE A 352 -0.66 19.57 -22.85
CA PHE A 352 -0.91 20.96 -23.20
C PHE A 352 0.33 21.80 -22.89
N ASP A 353 0.48 22.92 -23.58
CA ASP A 353 1.53 23.91 -23.26
C ASP A 353 1.24 24.59 -21.91
N ASP A 354 -0.03 24.75 -21.55
CA ASP A 354 -0.45 25.14 -20.20
C ASP A 354 -0.44 23.91 -19.28
N LEU A 355 0.65 23.76 -18.53
CA LEU A 355 0.86 22.66 -17.59
C LEU A 355 -0.10 22.65 -16.38
N THR A 356 -0.95 23.67 -16.24
CA THR A 356 -1.95 23.73 -15.16
C THR A 356 -3.28 23.11 -15.57
N LYS A 357 -3.44 22.65 -16.81
CA LYS A 357 -4.68 22.04 -17.32
C LYS A 357 -5.04 20.80 -16.53
N ALA A 358 -6.32 20.74 -16.13
CA ALA A 358 -6.86 19.67 -15.32
C ALA A 358 -6.61 18.29 -15.92
N GLY A 359 -6.32 17.30 -15.06
CA GLY A 359 -6.16 15.91 -15.48
C GLY A 359 -4.88 15.60 -16.28
N THR A 360 -3.94 16.54 -16.43
CA THR A 360 -2.67 16.29 -17.15
C THR A 360 -1.45 16.48 -16.27
N ASN A 361 -0.36 15.80 -16.61
CA ASN A 361 0.93 15.93 -15.93
C ASN A 361 2.00 16.56 -16.85
N PRO A 362 3.00 17.27 -16.31
CA PRO A 362 4.11 17.82 -17.09
C PRO A 362 4.87 16.79 -17.93
N THR A 363 4.85 15.52 -17.51
CA THR A 363 5.55 14.41 -18.17
C THR A 363 4.74 13.77 -19.31
N ASN A 364 3.45 14.10 -19.49
CA ASN A 364 2.58 13.50 -20.51
C ASN A 364 3.15 13.62 -21.92
N ARG A 365 3.86 14.71 -22.25
CA ARG A 365 4.51 14.87 -23.55
C ARG A 365 5.51 13.75 -23.84
N ALA A 366 6.31 13.36 -22.85
CA ALA A 366 7.31 12.30 -23.02
C ALA A 366 6.65 10.97 -23.39
N PHE A 367 5.54 10.64 -22.73
CA PHE A 367 4.76 9.42 -23.00
C PHE A 367 4.01 9.48 -24.34
N TYR A 368 3.39 10.61 -24.66
CA TYR A 368 2.74 10.80 -25.97
C TYR A 368 3.73 10.65 -27.13
N GLU A 369 4.89 11.31 -27.07
CA GLU A 369 5.90 11.23 -28.12
C GLU A 369 6.45 9.81 -28.27
N ALA A 370 6.68 9.11 -27.15
CA ALA A 370 7.09 7.70 -27.17
C ALA A 370 6.04 6.81 -27.84
N TYR A 371 4.76 6.99 -27.50
CA TYR A 371 3.66 6.25 -28.10
C TYR A 371 3.49 6.55 -29.59
N LEU A 372 3.51 7.83 -29.97
CA LEU A 372 3.39 8.25 -31.37
C LEU A 372 4.50 7.64 -32.22
N ARG A 373 5.74 7.64 -31.72
CA ARG A 373 6.87 6.97 -32.41
C ARG A 373 6.67 5.46 -32.49
N MET A 374 6.21 4.82 -31.41
CA MET A 374 5.90 3.39 -31.38
C MET A 374 4.94 3.02 -32.52
N VAL A 375 3.83 3.76 -32.66
CA VAL A 375 2.82 3.51 -33.70
C VAL A 375 3.38 3.79 -35.10
N GLN A 376 4.12 4.88 -35.30
CA GLN A 376 4.65 5.26 -36.61
C GLN A 376 5.77 4.33 -37.11
N GLN A 377 6.59 3.79 -36.21
CA GLN A 377 7.73 2.94 -36.55
C GLN A 377 7.42 1.44 -36.44
N GLY A 378 6.25 1.08 -35.88
CA GLY A 378 5.84 -0.30 -35.64
C GLY A 378 6.54 -0.96 -34.45
N GLY A 379 7.17 -0.20 -33.57
CA GLY A 379 7.90 -0.71 -32.40
C GLY A 379 8.60 0.39 -31.63
N LEU A 380 9.11 0.08 -30.43
CA LEU A 380 9.75 1.06 -29.57
C LEU A 380 11.18 1.38 -30.01
N THR A 381 11.50 2.66 -29.99
CA THR A 381 12.84 3.14 -30.32
C THR A 381 13.79 2.86 -29.16
N GLN A 382 14.88 2.14 -29.46
CA GLN A 382 16.07 2.14 -28.61
C GLN A 382 16.93 3.34 -29.02
N PRO A 383 17.32 4.23 -28.09
CA PRO A 383 18.10 5.40 -28.44
C PRO A 383 19.50 4.96 -28.90
N GLU A 384 20.01 5.57 -29.97
CA GLU A 384 21.36 5.26 -30.49
C GLU A 384 22.47 5.55 -29.46
N GLN A 385 22.23 6.52 -28.59
CA GLN A 385 23.05 6.84 -27.43
C GLN A 385 22.24 6.60 -26.16
N PRO A 386 22.77 5.88 -25.16
CA PRO A 386 22.10 5.73 -23.88
C PRO A 386 21.82 7.09 -23.23
N ILE A 387 20.71 7.18 -22.51
CA ILE A 387 20.43 8.36 -21.69
C ILE A 387 21.60 8.53 -20.69
N PRO A 388 22.15 9.74 -20.50
CA PRO A 388 23.19 9.98 -19.51
C PRO A 388 22.64 9.77 -18.08
N ALA A 389 23.53 9.39 -17.16
CA ALA A 389 23.17 9.31 -15.74
C ALA A 389 22.81 10.72 -15.20
N PRO A 390 21.89 10.83 -14.23
CA PRO A 390 21.62 12.10 -13.55
C PRO A 390 22.90 12.70 -12.95
N SER A 391 23.06 14.03 -13.04
CA SER A 391 24.17 14.76 -12.42
C SER A 391 23.76 15.35 -11.07
N GLY A 392 24.76 15.68 -10.24
CA GLY A 392 24.54 16.37 -8.98
C GLY A 392 23.78 15.58 -7.91
N LEU A 393 23.71 14.26 -8.01
CA LEU A 393 23.06 13.42 -7.00
C LEU A 393 23.76 13.56 -5.65
N SER A 394 22.98 13.92 -4.63
CA SER A 394 23.38 13.95 -3.23
C SER A 394 22.28 13.36 -2.35
N ALA A 395 22.68 12.72 -1.26
CA ALA A 395 21.81 12.34 -0.17
C ALA A 395 22.30 12.99 1.13
N ALA A 396 21.36 13.47 1.93
CA ALA A 396 21.64 14.08 3.23
C ALA A 396 20.57 13.65 4.24
N VAL A 397 20.99 13.51 5.51
CA VAL A 397 20.07 13.27 6.63
C VAL A 397 19.18 14.51 6.81
N GLU A 398 17.87 14.36 6.67
CA GLU A 398 16.89 15.44 6.90
C GLU A 398 16.53 15.53 8.39
N ASN A 399 16.40 14.37 9.04
CA ASN A 399 16.19 14.20 10.48
C ASN A 399 16.69 12.80 10.91
N GLU A 400 16.47 12.42 12.16
CA GLU A 400 16.95 11.16 12.76
C GLU A 400 16.48 9.88 12.04
N PHE A 401 15.48 9.97 11.16
CA PHE A 401 14.89 8.81 10.46
C PHE A 401 14.74 9.01 8.94
N ASP A 402 14.97 10.20 8.40
CA ASP A 402 14.67 10.50 7.00
C ASP A 402 15.93 10.94 6.25
N ALA A 403 16.08 10.47 5.01
CA ALA A 403 17.09 10.92 4.07
C ALA A 403 16.45 11.74 2.93
N ALA A 404 16.92 12.97 2.73
CA ALA A 404 16.57 13.76 1.57
C ALA A 404 17.54 13.46 0.43
N LEU A 405 17.00 13.15 -0.76
CA LEU A 405 17.76 13.01 -1.99
C LEU A 405 17.49 14.20 -2.90
N SER A 406 18.54 14.66 -3.59
CA SER A 406 18.42 15.67 -4.63
C SER A 406 19.38 15.44 -5.78
N TRP A 407 18.97 15.76 -7.00
CA TRP A 407 19.81 15.75 -8.20
C TRP A 407 19.36 16.83 -9.18
N GLU A 408 20.18 17.08 -10.20
CA GLU A 408 19.86 18.04 -11.25
C GLU A 408 18.82 17.45 -12.20
N ARG A 409 17.88 18.31 -12.63
CA ARG A 409 16.97 17.99 -13.73
C ARG A 409 17.78 17.63 -14.98
N LEU A 410 17.37 16.58 -15.71
CA LEU A 410 18.10 16.10 -16.87
C LEU A 410 17.47 16.61 -18.17
N GLU A 411 18.01 17.72 -18.67
CA GLU A 411 17.69 18.24 -19.99
C GLU A 411 18.70 17.73 -21.03
N LEU A 412 18.17 17.26 -22.16
CA LEU A 412 18.97 16.75 -23.26
C LEU A 412 18.88 17.71 -24.45
N GLU A 413 20.01 17.95 -25.11
CA GLU A 413 20.00 18.66 -26.40
C GLU A 413 19.53 17.68 -27.50
N ASP A 414 18.40 18.00 -28.15
CA ASP A 414 17.81 17.23 -29.26
C ASP A 414 17.64 15.71 -28.97
N PRO A 415 16.91 15.33 -27.91
CA PRO A 415 16.78 13.93 -27.55
C PRO A 415 15.89 13.15 -28.53
N ALA A 416 16.17 11.86 -28.70
CA ALA A 416 15.28 10.96 -29.43
C ALA A 416 13.88 10.88 -28.77
N LEU A 417 13.83 10.85 -27.42
CA LEU A 417 12.63 10.97 -26.62
C LEU A 417 12.93 11.80 -25.36
N PRO A 418 12.01 12.66 -24.90
CA PRO A 418 12.20 13.41 -23.67
C PRO A 418 12.33 12.49 -22.45
N VAL A 419 13.12 12.94 -21.46
CA VAL A 419 13.18 12.27 -20.15
C VAL A 419 11.84 12.43 -19.45
N ALA A 420 11.28 11.32 -18.97
CA ALA A 420 9.98 11.26 -18.31
C ALA A 420 10.13 11.24 -16.77
N GLY A 421 11.22 10.67 -16.25
CA GLY A 421 11.44 10.62 -14.81
C GLY A 421 12.65 9.82 -14.39
N TYR A 422 12.64 9.40 -13.14
CA TYR A 422 13.76 8.75 -12.48
C TYR A 422 13.33 7.51 -11.70
N GLN A 423 14.03 6.41 -11.94
CA GLN A 423 13.91 5.17 -11.18
C GLN A 423 14.93 5.18 -10.04
N ILE A 424 14.48 4.89 -8.82
CA ILE A 424 15.33 4.90 -7.62
C ILE A 424 15.40 3.52 -7.02
N ARG A 425 16.62 3.02 -6.80
CA ARG A 425 16.87 1.78 -6.06
C ARG A 425 17.60 2.09 -4.76
N ARG A 426 17.19 1.43 -3.68
CA ARG A 426 17.81 1.53 -2.36
C ARG A 426 18.33 0.19 -1.91
N GLU A 427 19.57 0.16 -1.46
CA GLU A 427 20.22 -0.98 -0.80
C GLU A 427 20.56 -0.59 0.64
N ASP A 428 20.22 -1.45 1.60
CA ASP A 428 20.73 -1.34 2.97
C ASP A 428 22.11 -2.00 3.03
N VAL A 429 23.17 -1.19 3.15
CA VAL A 429 24.56 -1.68 3.15
C VAL A 429 24.83 -2.52 4.40
N ASN A 430 24.06 -2.32 5.47
CA ASN A 430 24.17 -3.09 6.71
C ASN A 430 23.46 -4.44 6.63
N ASP A 431 22.54 -4.63 5.68
CA ASP A 431 21.85 -5.90 5.41
C ASP A 431 21.94 -6.28 3.91
N PRO A 432 23.11 -6.72 3.43
CA PRO A 432 23.31 -7.03 2.02
C PRO A 432 22.50 -8.25 1.55
N GLU A 433 21.98 -9.09 2.46
CA GLU A 433 21.15 -10.24 2.10
C GLU A 433 19.73 -9.83 1.68
N ALA A 434 19.24 -8.67 2.16
CA ALA A 434 17.97 -8.10 1.73
C ALA A 434 17.97 -7.61 0.27
N GLY A 435 19.15 -7.29 -0.27
CA GLY A 435 19.31 -6.78 -1.63
C GLY A 435 18.77 -5.36 -1.83
N ALA A 436 18.75 -4.91 -3.08
CA ALA A 436 18.21 -3.61 -3.43
C ALA A 436 16.69 -3.69 -3.70
N ILE A 437 15.94 -2.74 -3.15
CA ILE A 437 14.52 -2.56 -3.45
C ILE A 437 14.30 -1.41 -4.43
N LEU A 438 13.24 -1.51 -5.23
CA LEU A 438 12.76 -0.41 -6.07
C LEU A 438 11.88 0.52 -5.23
N LEU A 439 12.19 1.82 -5.22
CA LEU A 439 11.33 2.84 -4.60
C LEU A 439 10.37 3.44 -5.65
N ARG A 440 9.46 4.28 -5.18
CA ARG A 440 8.55 5.03 -6.05
C ARG A 440 9.34 5.86 -7.06
N ASP A 441 8.96 5.78 -8.34
CA ASP A 441 9.51 6.60 -9.41
C ASP A 441 9.23 8.08 -9.13
N VAL A 442 10.19 8.93 -9.47
CA VAL A 442 10.04 10.39 -9.36
C VAL A 442 9.86 10.96 -10.76
N PRO A 443 8.72 11.59 -11.07
CA PRO A 443 8.53 12.22 -12.38
C PRO A 443 9.53 13.35 -12.56
N GLN A 444 9.96 13.55 -13.81
CA GLN A 444 10.74 14.73 -14.13
C GLN A 444 9.87 15.99 -13.90
N PRO A 445 10.37 17.03 -13.21
CA PRO A 445 9.56 18.21 -12.88
C PRO A 445 9.09 19.00 -14.12
N ALA A 446 8.46 20.16 -13.94
CA ALA A 446 8.15 21.05 -15.07
C ALA A 446 9.42 21.73 -15.63
N GLU A 447 9.35 22.20 -16.88
CA GLU A 447 10.41 23.04 -17.44
C GLU A 447 10.58 24.31 -16.60
N GLY A 448 11.83 24.67 -16.28
CA GLY A 448 12.17 25.80 -15.42
C GLY A 448 12.55 25.42 -13.99
N GLU A 449 12.11 24.26 -13.49
CA GLU A 449 12.61 23.70 -12.22
C GLU A 449 13.97 23.04 -12.46
N GLN A 450 14.99 23.34 -11.65
CA GLN A 450 16.37 22.88 -11.90
C GLN A 450 16.77 21.64 -11.09
N THR A 451 16.00 21.31 -10.06
CA THR A 451 16.37 20.31 -9.06
C THR A 451 15.21 19.36 -8.84
N VAL A 452 15.53 18.07 -8.78
CA VAL A 452 14.61 17.01 -8.41
C VAL A 452 14.89 16.65 -6.96
N THR A 453 13.85 16.51 -6.15
CA THR A 453 13.98 16.17 -4.73
C THR A 453 12.98 15.09 -4.34
N THR A 454 13.42 14.17 -3.49
CA THR A 454 12.53 13.19 -2.84
C THR A 454 13.04 12.87 -1.44
N VAL A 455 12.17 12.32 -0.60
CA VAL A 455 12.52 11.93 0.78
C VAL A 455 12.31 10.44 0.94
N ASP A 456 13.33 9.78 1.49
CA ASP A 456 13.24 8.43 1.99
C ASP A 456 13.06 8.41 3.50
N ALA A 457 11.81 8.18 3.92
CA ALA A 457 11.41 8.38 5.29
C ALA A 457 11.48 7.10 6.13
N GLN A 458 11.67 7.29 7.43
CA GLN A 458 11.55 6.26 8.47
C GLN A 458 12.57 5.11 8.39
N LEU A 459 13.74 5.42 7.83
CA LEU A 459 14.92 4.56 7.79
C LEU A 459 15.39 4.16 9.20
N GLU A 460 16.16 3.08 9.28
CA GLU A 460 16.65 2.57 10.55
C GLU A 460 17.91 3.37 11.00
N PRO A 461 17.93 3.89 12.23
CA PRO A 461 19.10 4.58 12.76
C PRO A 461 20.34 3.68 12.83
N GLY A 462 21.52 4.23 12.53
CA GLY A 462 22.78 3.50 12.49
C GLY A 462 23.04 2.72 11.20
N HIS A 463 22.11 2.74 10.25
CA HIS A 463 22.25 2.08 8.96
C HIS A 463 22.79 3.03 7.88
N THR A 464 23.51 2.47 6.93
CA THR A 464 23.97 3.15 5.72
C THR A 464 23.18 2.66 4.52
N TYR A 465 22.60 3.60 3.78
CA TYR A 465 21.79 3.32 2.61
C TYR A 465 22.51 3.79 1.36
N ARG A 466 22.61 2.91 0.36
CA ARG A 466 23.10 3.22 -0.98
C ARG A 466 21.92 3.41 -1.93
N TYR A 467 21.92 4.55 -2.61
CA TYR A 467 20.92 4.88 -3.61
C TYR A 467 21.52 4.84 -5.01
N SER A 468 20.80 4.23 -5.94
CA SER A 468 21.09 4.26 -7.38
C SER A 468 19.91 4.90 -8.12
N VAL A 469 20.17 5.99 -8.84
CA VAL A 469 19.15 6.75 -9.58
C VAL A 469 19.42 6.65 -11.08
N TYR A 470 18.45 6.12 -11.82
CA TYR A 470 18.45 6.06 -13.28
C TYR A 470 17.48 7.09 -13.84
N ALA A 471 17.86 7.81 -14.89
CA ALA A 471 16.88 8.55 -15.69
C ALA A 471 16.18 7.60 -16.66
N TYR A 472 14.92 7.87 -17.00
CA TYR A 472 14.20 7.13 -18.04
C TYR A 472 13.37 8.03 -18.96
N ASP A 473 13.19 7.63 -20.21
CA ASP A 473 12.32 8.30 -21.20
C ASP A 473 10.89 7.71 -21.23
N GLY A 474 9.98 8.31 -22.00
CA GLY A 474 8.60 7.82 -22.11
C GLY A 474 8.46 6.38 -22.66
N ALA A 475 9.46 5.88 -23.39
CA ALA A 475 9.48 4.49 -23.83
C ALA A 475 9.84 3.53 -22.68
N GLY A 476 10.61 4.00 -21.69
CA GLY A 476 11.13 3.20 -20.57
C GLY A 476 12.59 2.82 -20.74
N ASN A 477 13.32 3.44 -21.67
CA ASN A 477 14.76 3.25 -21.78
C ASN A 477 15.43 3.89 -20.57
N LEU A 478 16.33 3.17 -19.90
CA LEU A 478 17.07 3.68 -18.74
C LEU A 478 18.40 4.33 -19.16
N SER A 479 18.94 5.18 -18.29
CA SER A 479 20.31 5.65 -18.40
C SER A 479 21.30 4.48 -18.36
N GLY A 480 22.36 4.58 -19.18
CA GLY A 480 23.32 3.48 -19.34
C GLY A 480 24.07 3.11 -18.06
N GLN A 481 24.16 4.05 -17.11
CA GLN A 481 24.65 3.87 -15.74
C GLN A 481 23.74 4.66 -14.77
N PRO A 482 23.64 4.27 -13.50
CA PRO A 482 23.00 5.09 -12.48
C PRO A 482 23.94 6.17 -11.94
N ALA A 483 23.35 7.23 -11.40
CA ALA A 483 24.02 8.05 -10.38
C ALA A 483 23.94 7.33 -9.04
N VAL A 484 25.02 7.33 -8.25
CA VAL A 484 25.09 6.60 -6.98
C VAL A 484 25.51 7.54 -5.85
N THR A 485 24.85 7.43 -4.70
CA THR A 485 25.23 8.11 -3.45
C THR A 485 24.96 7.22 -2.25
N GLU A 486 25.60 7.50 -1.13
CA GLU A 486 25.33 6.85 0.16
C GLU A 486 25.00 7.90 1.22
N VAL A 487 24.22 7.50 2.21
CA VAL A 487 23.92 8.29 3.41
C VAL A 487 23.83 7.36 4.59
N THR A 488 24.39 7.77 5.73
CA THR A 488 24.28 7.05 6.99
C THR A 488 23.32 7.80 7.88
N ILE A 489 22.28 7.11 8.36
CA ILE A 489 21.40 7.66 9.40
C ILE A 489 22.14 7.52 10.72
N ASP A 490 22.37 8.64 11.40
CA ASP A 490 23.12 8.64 12.65
C ASP A 490 22.47 7.70 13.67
N SER A 491 23.31 6.94 14.38
CA SER A 491 22.87 6.22 15.57
C SER A 491 22.68 7.24 16.69
N THR A 492 21.58 7.98 16.67
CA THR A 492 21.14 8.70 17.87
C THR A 492 20.67 7.64 18.85
N ALA A 493 21.57 7.20 19.73
CA ALA A 493 21.19 6.37 20.86
C ALA A 493 20.06 7.09 21.60
N VAL A 494 18.86 6.53 21.56
CA VAL A 494 17.74 6.95 22.40
C VAL A 494 18.07 6.45 23.81
N ALA A 495 18.96 7.18 24.47
CA ALA A 495 19.43 6.90 25.82
C ALA A 495 18.50 7.55 26.84
N LEU A 496 17.45 6.83 27.28
CA LEU A 496 16.34 7.31 28.13
C LEU A 496 16.72 8.48 29.06
N LYS A 497 16.27 9.70 28.74
CA LYS A 497 16.37 10.86 29.62
C LYS A 497 15.42 10.64 30.80
N THR A 498 15.99 10.75 31.98
CA THR A 498 15.49 10.19 33.22
C THR A 498 14.24 10.94 33.70
N VAL A 499 13.22 10.19 34.18
CA VAL A 499 12.39 10.67 35.29
C VAL A 499 13.36 11.13 36.37
N SER A 500 13.35 12.40 36.73
CA SER A 500 14.12 12.89 37.86
C SER A 500 13.55 12.24 39.14
N ALA A 501 14.02 11.04 39.46
CA ALA A 501 13.79 10.38 40.73
C ALA A 501 14.38 11.32 41.79
N LYS A 502 13.52 12.07 42.47
CA LYS A 502 13.98 13.07 43.45
C LYS A 502 14.71 12.45 44.64
N GLN A 503 14.63 11.12 44.83
CA GLN A 503 15.40 10.41 45.85
C GLN A 503 15.79 8.99 45.40
N THR A 504 17.08 8.80 45.13
CA THR A 504 17.67 7.48 44.90
C THR A 504 17.80 6.75 46.23
N VAL A 505 17.41 5.48 46.26
CA VAL A 505 17.60 4.62 47.43
C VAL A 505 19.06 4.19 47.47
N SER A 506 19.78 4.53 48.55
CA SER A 506 21.22 4.27 48.69
C SER A 506 21.58 4.14 50.18
N PRO A 507 22.50 3.22 50.56
CA PRO A 507 23.29 2.35 49.69
C PRO A 507 22.53 1.11 49.20
N LEU A 508 22.81 0.70 47.96
CA LEU A 508 22.41 -0.58 47.38
C LEU A 508 23.68 -1.41 47.18
N ALA A 509 23.75 -2.61 47.77
CA ALA A 509 24.79 -3.57 47.40
C ALA A 509 24.27 -4.48 46.29
N VAL A 510 25.03 -4.61 45.21
CA VAL A 510 24.66 -5.44 44.06
C VAL A 510 25.54 -6.67 44.02
N SER A 511 24.91 -7.84 43.97
CA SER A 511 25.57 -9.10 43.69
C SER A 511 24.90 -9.80 42.52
N ALA A 512 25.67 -10.58 41.76
CA ALA A 512 25.13 -11.39 40.68
C ALA A 512 25.63 -12.83 40.83
N TYR A 513 24.77 -13.80 40.53
CA TYR A 513 25.13 -15.21 40.51
C TYR A 513 24.37 -15.97 39.42
N GLY A 514 25.07 -16.88 38.74
CA GLY A 514 24.45 -17.79 37.77
C GLY A 514 23.71 -18.91 38.50
N LEU A 515 22.50 -19.26 38.05
CA LEU A 515 21.74 -20.40 38.60
C LEU A 515 22.28 -21.75 38.11
N ASP A 516 22.97 -21.76 36.96
CA ASP A 516 23.42 -22.97 36.27
C ASP A 516 24.97 -23.03 36.14
N ASN A 517 25.73 -22.53 37.14
CA ASN A 517 27.20 -22.40 37.10
C ASN A 517 27.74 -21.54 35.94
N ALA A 518 26.92 -20.63 35.39
CA ALA A 518 27.33 -19.71 34.34
C ALA A 518 28.44 -18.75 34.82
N PRO A 519 29.50 -18.52 34.04
CA PRO A 519 30.54 -17.55 34.41
C PRO A 519 29.94 -16.14 34.50
N LEU A 520 30.40 -15.37 35.49
CA LEU A 520 30.24 -13.92 35.47
C LEU A 520 31.05 -13.34 34.31
N VAL A 521 30.32 -12.68 33.42
CA VAL A 521 30.49 -11.28 33.06
C VAL A 521 31.88 -10.67 33.17
N SER A 522 32.40 -10.16 32.04
CA SER A 522 33.44 -9.13 32.08
C SER A 522 32.86 -7.81 32.58
N GLY A 523 33.47 -7.24 33.61
CA GLY A 523 33.06 -5.95 34.19
C GLY A 523 33.10 -5.96 35.73
N ASP A 524 33.03 -4.78 36.32
CA ASP A 524 32.94 -4.61 37.78
C ASP A 524 31.47 -4.37 38.16
N LEU A 525 30.86 -5.26 38.94
CA LEU A 525 29.45 -5.12 39.35
C LEU A 525 29.18 -3.82 40.13
N SER A 526 30.18 -3.28 40.81
CA SER A 526 30.03 -1.98 41.50
C SER A 526 29.84 -0.82 40.52
N ALA A 527 30.26 -0.97 39.26
CA ALA A 527 30.05 0.01 38.20
C ALA A 527 28.57 0.25 37.88
N LEU A 528 27.69 -0.75 38.10
CA LEU A 528 26.26 -0.62 37.83
C LEU A 528 25.58 0.46 38.71
N THR A 529 26.07 0.68 39.92
CA THR A 529 25.51 1.69 40.84
C THR A 529 26.34 2.98 40.89
N ALA A 530 27.61 2.93 40.46
CA ALA A 530 28.53 4.06 40.45
C ALA A 530 28.59 4.81 39.10
N GLY A 531 27.91 4.32 38.06
CA GLY A 531 27.94 4.90 36.70
C GLY A 531 29.23 4.62 35.94
N GLY A 532 29.78 3.39 36.08
CA GLY A 532 31.02 2.96 35.41
C GLY A 532 30.80 2.20 34.10
N THR A 533 31.74 1.33 33.71
CA THR A 533 31.69 0.53 32.47
C THR A 533 30.61 -0.57 32.51
N ASP A 534 30.03 -0.89 31.35
CA ASP A 534 29.01 -1.94 31.21
C ASP A 534 29.45 -3.31 31.74
N VAL A 535 28.49 -4.02 32.32
CA VAL A 535 28.58 -5.39 32.82
C VAL A 535 27.90 -6.31 31.80
N ARG A 536 28.66 -7.17 31.12
CA ARG A 536 28.20 -8.03 30.01
C ARG A 536 27.92 -9.49 30.37
N PHE A 537 26.71 -10.00 30.15
CA PHE A 537 26.34 -11.41 30.33
C PHE A 537 26.32 -12.12 28.98
N ALA A 538 26.98 -13.27 28.87
CA ALA A 538 27.05 -14.04 27.63
C ALA A 538 26.22 -15.33 27.73
N LEU A 539 25.56 -15.70 26.63
CA LEU A 539 24.99 -17.03 26.47
C LEU A 539 26.13 -18.04 26.21
N PRO A 540 26.28 -19.12 27.00
CA PRO A 540 27.31 -20.13 26.76
C PRO A 540 27.16 -20.80 25.39
N GLU A 541 28.28 -21.13 24.76
CA GLU A 541 28.30 -21.80 23.46
C GLU A 541 27.56 -23.15 23.53
N GLY A 542 26.57 -23.35 22.65
CA GLY A 542 25.76 -24.56 22.57
C GLY A 542 24.51 -24.58 23.47
N GLU A 543 24.31 -23.56 24.30
CA GLU A 543 23.09 -23.42 25.11
C GLU A 543 22.02 -22.60 24.40
N SER A 544 20.75 -22.91 24.65
CA SER A 544 19.60 -22.18 24.07
C SER A 544 19.07 -21.06 24.99
N SER A 545 19.40 -21.11 26.29
CA SER A 545 19.10 -20.05 27.25
C SER A 545 19.97 -20.18 28.51
N VAL A 546 20.15 -19.09 29.26
CA VAL A 546 20.83 -19.05 30.55
C VAL A 546 20.08 -18.16 31.54
N ARG A 547 20.18 -18.46 32.85
CA ARG A 547 19.58 -17.65 33.91
C ARG A 547 20.60 -17.15 34.93
N TYR A 548 20.48 -15.88 35.29
CA TYR A 548 21.26 -15.22 36.34
C TYR A 548 20.34 -14.45 37.27
N VAL A 549 20.78 -14.29 38.52
CA VAL A 549 20.10 -13.45 39.49
C VAL A 549 20.96 -12.23 39.73
N LEU A 550 20.37 -11.05 39.56
CA LEU A 550 20.91 -9.78 40.04
C LEU A 550 20.20 -9.45 41.36
N GLN A 551 20.92 -9.57 42.46
CA GLN A 551 20.42 -9.29 43.81
C GLN A 551 20.82 -7.88 44.23
N LEU A 552 19.84 -7.11 44.71
CA LEU A 552 19.98 -5.80 45.29
C LEU A 552 19.67 -5.88 46.79
N ASP A 553 20.65 -5.61 47.64
CA ASP A 553 20.44 -5.49 49.08
C ASP A 553 20.16 -4.02 49.42
N ASN A 554 18.96 -3.74 49.93
CA ASN A 554 18.54 -2.41 50.35
C ASN A 554 19.06 -2.11 51.75
N GLN A 555 20.25 -1.52 51.84
CA GLN A 555 20.89 -1.22 53.13
C GLN A 555 20.30 0.03 53.82
N SER A 556 19.38 0.73 53.16
CA SER A 556 18.80 1.99 53.64
C SER A 556 17.47 1.83 54.38
N GLU A 557 16.84 0.64 54.30
CA GLU A 557 15.48 0.34 54.79
C GLU A 557 14.39 1.29 54.24
N GLN A 558 14.71 2.13 53.23
CA GLN A 558 13.71 2.98 52.58
C GLN A 558 12.84 2.12 51.65
N PRO A 559 11.53 2.38 51.59
CA PRO A 559 10.66 1.68 50.66
C PRO A 559 11.09 1.95 49.21
N VAL A 560 11.15 0.89 48.41
CA VAL A 560 11.44 0.95 46.97
C VAL A 560 10.14 0.76 46.21
N SER A 561 9.89 1.58 45.19
CA SER A 561 8.73 1.41 44.31
C SER A 561 9.12 1.04 42.87
N PHE A 562 10.33 1.43 42.44
CA PHE A 562 10.85 1.13 41.12
C PHE A 562 12.33 0.72 41.18
N VAL A 563 12.69 -0.24 40.34
CA VAL A 563 14.07 -0.53 39.96
C VAL A 563 14.23 -0.19 38.47
N TYR A 564 15.30 0.51 38.12
CA TYR A 564 15.63 0.84 36.74
C TYR A 564 16.89 0.08 36.35
N LEU A 565 16.79 -0.67 35.25
CA LEU A 565 17.87 -1.44 34.67
C LEU A 565 18.25 -0.84 33.32
N ASN A 566 19.42 -0.22 33.22
CA ASN A 566 19.92 0.30 31.94
C ASN A 566 20.53 -0.86 31.15
N VAL A 567 19.87 -1.27 30.08
CA VAL A 567 20.25 -2.33 29.16
C VAL A 567 20.74 -1.71 27.86
N LYS A 568 21.97 -2.00 27.46
CA LYS A 568 22.48 -1.57 26.15
C LYS A 568 22.00 -2.54 25.07
N TYR A 569 21.21 -2.03 24.13
CA TYR A 569 20.64 -2.76 23.01
C TYR A 569 21.31 -2.33 21.70
N SER A 570 21.98 -3.27 21.04
CA SER A 570 22.62 -3.06 19.74
C SER A 570 22.75 -4.41 19.04
N PRO A 571 21.74 -4.82 18.24
CA PRO A 571 21.78 -6.08 17.50
C PRO A 571 23.00 -6.19 16.58
N ALA A 572 23.43 -5.07 15.98
CA ALA A 572 24.64 -5.01 15.16
C ALA A 572 25.92 -5.37 15.93
N GLU A 573 25.97 -5.11 17.24
CA GLU A 573 27.06 -5.50 18.14
C GLU A 573 26.80 -6.83 18.87
N GLY A 574 25.69 -7.51 18.56
CA GLY A 574 25.27 -8.75 19.23
C GLY A 574 24.72 -8.54 20.66
N LEU A 575 24.32 -7.32 21.02
CA LEU A 575 23.77 -6.95 22.33
C LEU A 575 22.24 -6.91 22.27
N TYR A 576 21.57 -7.73 23.09
CA TYR A 576 20.11 -7.91 23.06
C TYR A 576 19.48 -7.75 24.44
N PHE A 577 18.16 -7.55 24.48
CA PHE A 577 17.40 -7.59 25.72
C PHE A 577 17.31 -9.01 26.29
N PRO A 578 17.12 -9.16 27.61
CA PRO A 578 16.80 -10.46 28.17
C PRO A 578 15.39 -10.87 27.75
N GLN A 579 15.17 -12.18 27.59
CA GLN A 579 13.88 -12.76 27.27
C GLN A 579 12.85 -12.46 28.35
N LYS A 580 13.26 -12.55 29.62
CA LYS A 580 12.37 -12.48 30.79
C LYS A 580 13.14 -11.95 31.99
N ILE A 581 12.47 -11.13 32.82
CA ILE A 581 12.95 -10.73 34.14
C ILE A 581 11.86 -11.04 35.16
N GLU A 582 12.13 -11.95 36.09
CA GLU A 582 11.25 -12.20 37.23
C GLU A 582 11.77 -11.42 38.43
N VAL A 583 10.89 -10.72 39.13
CA VAL A 583 11.25 -9.83 40.23
C VAL A 583 10.72 -10.44 41.51
N LEU A 584 11.61 -10.67 42.48
CA LEU A 584 11.25 -11.14 43.81
C LEU A 584 11.63 -10.08 44.84
N ALA A 585 10.75 -9.85 45.82
CA ALA A 585 11.01 -9.05 47.00
C ALA A 585 11.01 -10.00 48.22
N ASP A 586 12.14 -10.08 48.92
CA ASP A 586 12.37 -11.02 50.03
C ASP A 586 11.98 -12.47 49.70
N GLY A 587 12.24 -12.90 48.45
CA GLY A 587 11.91 -14.24 47.95
C GLY A 587 10.46 -14.43 47.51
N VAL A 588 9.62 -13.39 47.57
CA VAL A 588 8.23 -13.41 47.08
C VAL A 588 8.18 -12.79 45.68
N PRO A 589 7.66 -13.48 44.65
CA PRO A 589 7.47 -12.90 43.32
C PRO A 589 6.53 -11.69 43.37
N VAL A 590 6.98 -10.55 42.83
CA VAL A 590 6.21 -9.30 42.81
C VAL A 590 5.91 -8.81 41.40
N ASN A 591 6.75 -9.13 40.41
CA ASN A 591 6.52 -8.74 39.01
C ASN A 591 7.23 -9.69 38.03
N THR A 592 6.83 -9.67 36.76
CA THR A 592 7.53 -10.36 35.66
C THR A 592 7.43 -9.51 34.41
N LEU A 593 8.57 -9.26 33.78
CA LEU A 593 8.70 -8.50 32.54
C LEU A 593 9.26 -9.40 31.43
N TYR A 594 8.97 -9.05 30.18
CA TYR A 594 9.53 -9.72 29.01
C TYR A 594 10.26 -8.71 28.11
N PRO A 595 11.45 -8.23 28.49
CA PRO A 595 12.06 -7.10 27.80
C PRO A 595 12.37 -7.34 26.32
N GLN A 596 12.70 -8.56 25.92
CA GLN A 596 12.86 -8.88 24.50
C GLN A 596 11.54 -8.81 23.72
N GLN A 597 10.39 -9.05 24.36
CA GLN A 597 9.08 -8.90 23.73
C GLN A 597 8.62 -7.44 23.74
N GLU A 598 8.88 -6.73 24.84
CA GLU A 598 8.43 -5.36 25.09
C GLU A 598 9.32 -4.31 24.38
N TYR A 599 10.63 -4.54 24.35
CA TYR A 599 11.64 -3.61 23.83
C TYR A 599 12.50 -4.23 22.72
N GLY A 600 12.28 -5.48 22.30
CA GLY A 600 13.08 -6.11 21.22
C GLY A 600 12.97 -5.44 19.85
N THR A 601 12.08 -4.45 19.72
CA THR A 601 11.92 -3.55 18.57
C THR A 601 12.32 -2.10 18.88
N SER A 602 12.89 -1.84 20.06
CA SER A 602 13.36 -0.52 20.51
C SER A 602 14.54 -0.03 19.66
N MET A 603 14.73 1.29 19.63
CA MET A 603 15.88 1.90 18.97
C MET A 603 17.19 1.43 19.62
N VAL A 604 18.26 1.34 18.83
CA VAL A 604 19.62 1.00 19.28
C VAL A 604 20.10 2.04 20.29
N GLY A 605 20.67 1.61 21.42
CA GLY A 605 21.16 2.51 22.47
C GLY A 605 21.04 1.95 23.90
N ASP A 606 21.25 2.81 24.89
CA ASP A 606 21.07 2.48 26.30
C ASP A 606 19.59 2.61 26.70
N VAL A 607 18.91 1.47 26.80
CA VAL A 607 17.49 1.40 27.11
C VAL A 607 17.28 1.09 28.59
N ARG A 608 16.65 2.02 29.30
CA ARG A 608 16.32 1.91 30.72
C ARG A 608 15.01 1.17 30.94
N VAL A 609 15.10 -0.12 31.25
CA VAL A 609 13.96 -0.97 31.62
C VAL A 609 13.47 -0.59 33.01
N ALA A 610 12.27 -0.03 33.09
CA ALA A 610 11.61 0.30 34.36
C ALA A 610 10.89 -0.93 34.91
N ILE A 611 11.21 -1.29 36.15
CA ILE A 611 10.68 -2.44 36.86
C ILE A 611 9.83 -1.92 38.01
N SER A 612 8.51 -1.92 37.83
CA SER A 612 7.56 -1.62 38.91
C SER A 612 7.57 -2.74 39.95
N LEU A 613 7.52 -2.39 41.22
CA LEU A 613 7.34 -3.34 42.33
C LEU A 613 5.87 -3.46 42.77
N ASN A 614 4.92 -2.96 41.96
CA ASN A 614 3.48 -2.98 42.22
C ASN A 614 3.08 -2.31 43.56
N GLY A 615 3.83 -1.28 43.96
CA GLY A 615 3.67 -0.55 45.21
C GLY A 615 5.00 -0.29 45.90
N ALA A 616 4.98 0.51 46.97
CA ALA A 616 6.16 0.75 47.80
C ALA A 616 6.42 -0.48 48.69
N THR A 617 7.51 -1.22 48.44
CA THR A 617 7.92 -2.35 49.27
C THR A 617 9.09 -1.96 50.17
N ALA A 618 9.00 -2.31 51.46
CA ALA A 618 10.08 -2.14 52.43
C ALA A 618 11.09 -3.31 52.40
N ALA A 619 11.17 -4.03 51.27
CA ALA A 619 11.98 -5.23 51.16
C ALA A 619 13.46 -4.97 51.47
N GLU A 620 14.04 -5.88 52.25
CA GLU A 620 15.48 -5.89 52.55
C GLU A 620 16.27 -6.37 51.32
N LYS A 621 15.67 -7.27 50.54
CA LYS A 621 16.27 -7.92 49.37
C LYS A 621 15.36 -7.85 48.15
N LEU A 622 15.91 -7.42 47.02
CA LEU A 622 15.28 -7.53 45.71
C LEU A 622 16.10 -8.45 44.81
N GLU A 623 15.47 -9.39 44.12
CA GLU A 623 16.12 -10.32 43.19
C GLU A 623 15.51 -10.17 41.81
N LEU A 624 16.34 -9.86 40.81
CA LEU A 624 15.97 -9.88 39.40
C LEU A 624 16.51 -11.17 38.80
N VAL A 625 15.64 -12.16 38.57
CA VAL A 625 15.98 -13.40 37.88
C VAL A 625 15.82 -13.17 36.39
N ILE A 626 16.94 -13.03 35.71
CA ILE A 626 17.00 -12.65 34.30
C ILE A 626 17.27 -13.90 33.47
N THR A 627 16.43 -14.12 32.46
CA THR A 627 16.56 -15.21 31.47
C THR A 627 17.01 -14.61 30.14
N GLN A 628 18.12 -15.11 29.59
CA GLN A 628 18.71 -14.65 28.33
C GLN A 628 18.78 -15.81 27.34
N ASN A 629 18.39 -15.55 26.09
CA ASN A 629 18.41 -16.51 24.99
C ASN A 629 19.16 -15.99 23.75
N GLN A 630 19.84 -14.85 23.88
CA GLN A 630 20.61 -14.19 22.83
C GLN A 630 22.07 -14.03 23.24
N GLN A 631 22.94 -13.79 22.26
CA GLN A 631 24.40 -13.90 22.40
C GLN A 631 24.97 -13.09 23.59
N TYR A 632 24.62 -11.80 23.71
CA TYR A 632 25.05 -10.95 24.83
C TYR A 632 23.92 -10.08 25.38
N LEU A 633 23.90 -9.90 26.70
CA LEU A 633 23.23 -8.80 27.39
C LEU A 633 24.30 -7.86 27.93
N ALA A 634 24.13 -6.55 27.80
CA ALA A 634 25.00 -5.58 28.45
C ALA A 634 24.17 -4.66 29.37
N LEU A 635 24.59 -4.54 30.62
CA LEU A 635 23.99 -3.65 31.62
C LEU A 635 24.89 -2.46 31.87
N ALA A 636 24.41 -1.25 31.61
CA ALA A 636 25.14 0.01 31.79
C ALA A 636 24.84 0.67 33.14
N GLY A 637 23.83 0.21 33.88
CA GLY A 637 23.44 0.84 35.13
C GLY A 637 22.24 0.19 35.82
N LEU A 638 22.14 0.43 37.12
CA LEU A 638 21.08 -0.05 37.99
C LEU A 638 20.75 1.00 39.05
N GLN A 639 19.47 1.32 39.23
CA GLN A 639 19.04 2.30 40.24
C GLN A 639 17.72 1.89 40.88
N ALA A 640 17.59 2.01 42.20
CA ALA A 640 16.32 1.88 42.89
C ALA A 640 15.80 3.25 43.36
N SER A 641 14.49 3.46 43.30
CA SER A 641 13.85 4.73 43.65
C SER A 641 12.77 4.55 44.69
N ALA A 642 12.69 5.52 45.60
CA ALA A 642 11.67 5.61 46.64
C ALA A 642 10.34 6.14 46.05
N PRO A 643 9.18 5.85 46.68
CA PRO A 643 7.89 6.41 46.27
C PRO A 643 7.90 7.94 46.33
N ALA A 644 7.29 8.59 45.35
CA ALA A 644 7.19 10.05 45.31
C ALA A 644 6.30 10.57 46.47
N ALA A 645 6.83 11.50 47.26
CA ALA A 645 6.05 12.16 48.31
C ALA A 645 4.87 12.94 47.69
N GLY A 646 3.64 12.51 47.98
CA GLY A 646 2.40 13.07 47.43
C GLY A 646 1.46 12.05 46.78
N LEU A 647 1.90 10.82 46.56
CA LEU A 647 1.04 9.69 46.19
C LEU A 647 0.58 8.97 47.48
N GLN A 648 -0.54 9.40 48.05
CA GLN A 648 -1.37 8.48 48.82
C GLN A 648 -2.38 7.87 47.86
N MET A 649 -2.23 6.58 47.57
CA MET A 649 -3.33 5.81 47.00
C MET A 649 -4.45 5.83 48.05
N PRO A 650 -5.67 6.26 47.71
CA PRO A 650 -6.75 6.24 48.68
C PRO A 650 -7.07 4.78 49.07
N ASP A 651 -7.45 4.55 50.34
CA ASP A 651 -7.65 3.21 50.91
C ASP A 651 -8.74 2.39 50.17
N ASP A 652 -9.53 3.03 49.33
CA ASP A 652 -10.57 2.45 48.47
C ASP A 652 -10.18 2.38 46.98
N TYR A 653 -8.91 2.63 46.64
CA TYR A 653 -8.39 2.37 45.31
C TYR A 653 -8.34 0.87 45.04
N THR A 654 -9.36 0.35 44.39
CA THR A 654 -9.25 -0.91 43.62
C THR A 654 -8.63 -0.59 42.27
N ALA A 655 -7.41 -1.06 42.05
CA ALA A 655 -6.85 -1.17 40.71
C ALA A 655 -7.89 -1.85 39.80
N PRO A 656 -8.21 -1.31 38.62
CA PRO A 656 -8.92 -2.10 37.61
C PRO A 656 -8.06 -3.35 37.37
N ALA A 657 -8.62 -4.54 37.53
CA ALA A 657 -7.93 -5.83 37.34
C ALA A 657 -7.56 -6.11 35.86
N ASN A 658 -7.36 -5.05 35.09
CA ASN A 658 -7.48 -5.02 33.65
C ASN A 658 -6.20 -4.46 33.05
N LEU A 659 -5.04 -4.67 33.70
CA LEU A 659 -3.77 -4.15 33.21
C LEU A 659 -2.54 -4.64 34.00
N ALA A 660 -2.44 -5.92 34.31
CA ALA A 660 -1.13 -6.44 34.74
C ALA A 660 -0.12 -6.54 33.56
N ALA A 661 -0.50 -6.13 32.32
CA ALA A 661 0.13 -6.62 31.08
C ALA A 661 0.06 -5.70 29.82
N GLY A 662 -0.26 -4.40 29.87
CA GLY A 662 -0.29 -3.54 28.67
C GLY A 662 -1.22 -2.33 28.77
N LEU A 663 -0.65 -1.11 28.73
CA LEU A 663 -1.32 0.18 28.98
C LEU A 663 -2.46 0.50 27.98
N PRO A 664 -3.48 1.29 28.39
CA PRO A 664 -4.65 1.55 27.56
C PRO A 664 -4.30 2.54 26.44
N VAL A 665 -4.45 2.11 25.19
CA VAL A 665 -4.58 3.02 24.06
C VAL A 665 -6.01 3.57 24.06
N VAL A 666 -6.17 4.88 24.28
CA VAL A 666 -7.47 5.55 24.17
C VAL A 666 -7.57 6.18 22.79
N ILE A 667 -8.59 5.79 22.02
CA ILE A 667 -8.90 6.37 20.72
C ILE A 667 -9.95 7.45 20.92
N SER A 668 -9.67 8.67 20.47
CA SER A 668 -10.63 9.77 20.47
C SER A 668 -10.76 10.32 19.05
N GLY A 669 -11.93 10.12 18.44
CA GLY A 669 -12.27 10.71 17.14
C GLY A 669 -12.76 12.15 17.32
N TYR A 670 -12.46 13.02 16.34
CA TYR A 670 -13.13 14.31 16.22
C TYR A 670 -14.63 14.09 15.90
N ALA A 671 -15.47 15.03 16.35
CA ALA A 671 -16.93 14.91 16.26
C ALA A 671 -17.41 14.67 14.82
N ALA A 672 -17.72 13.42 14.48
CA ALA A 672 -18.75 13.12 13.50
C ALA A 672 -20.09 13.57 14.11
N THR A 673 -20.83 14.44 13.45
CA THR A 673 -22.07 15.06 13.95
C THR A 673 -23.26 14.10 13.98
N GLN A 674 -23.14 12.90 14.55
CA GLN A 674 -24.28 11.99 14.72
C GLN A 674 -24.28 11.34 16.11
N ASN A 675 -25.35 11.64 16.86
CA ASN A 675 -25.61 11.13 18.21
C ASN A 675 -25.81 9.60 18.18
N PHE A 676 -24.98 8.87 18.93
CA PHE A 676 -25.13 7.44 19.14
C PHE A 676 -25.90 7.15 20.44
N ASP A 677 -27.07 6.49 20.36
CA ASP A 677 -27.79 5.89 21.51
C ASP A 677 -27.71 4.35 21.40
N PRO A 678 -26.94 3.68 22.28
CA PRO A 678 -26.75 2.24 22.23
C PRO A 678 -28.03 1.40 22.41
N ASN A 679 -29.07 1.95 23.06
CA ASN A 679 -30.28 1.17 23.39
C ASN A 679 -31.29 1.12 22.24
N ALA A 680 -31.18 1.99 21.24
CA ALA A 680 -32.09 2.04 20.10
C ALA A 680 -31.68 1.11 18.94
N SER A 681 -30.42 0.64 18.93
CA SER A 681 -29.78 0.10 17.72
C SER A 681 -29.51 -1.41 17.71
N PHE A 682 -29.87 -2.14 18.77
CA PHE A 682 -29.71 -3.60 18.82
C PHE A 682 -31.02 -4.33 19.11
N ARG A 683 -31.52 -5.07 18.13
CA ARG A 683 -32.48 -6.18 18.34
C ARG A 683 -32.00 -7.43 17.62
N GLY A 684 -31.89 -8.53 18.35
CA GLY A 684 -31.80 -9.88 17.78
C GLY A 684 -30.49 -10.64 17.94
N THR A 685 -29.88 -10.64 19.13
CA THR A 685 -28.79 -11.59 19.44
C THR A 685 -29.05 -12.27 20.78
N ASP A 686 -29.35 -13.57 20.74
CA ASP A 686 -29.46 -14.41 21.91
C ASP A 686 -28.05 -14.80 22.38
N ARG A 687 -27.56 -14.00 23.33
CA ARG A 687 -26.52 -14.34 24.33
C ARG A 687 -25.05 -14.12 23.92
N LEU A 688 -24.57 -12.90 24.21
CA LEU A 688 -23.18 -12.60 24.57
C LEU A 688 -23.01 -12.85 26.08
N VAL A 689 -22.07 -13.71 26.50
CA VAL A 689 -21.73 -13.86 27.93
C VAL A 689 -20.45 -13.07 28.21
N LEU A 690 -20.60 -11.98 28.95
CA LEU A 690 -19.49 -11.24 29.55
C LEU A 690 -19.46 -11.60 31.03
N ASP A 691 -18.55 -12.50 31.42
CA ASP A 691 -18.30 -12.83 32.82
C ASP A 691 -17.09 -12.03 33.33
N TYR A 692 -17.40 -10.83 33.81
CA TYR A 692 -16.42 -9.88 34.37
C TYR A 692 -15.69 -10.42 35.61
N GLY A 693 -16.19 -11.49 36.25
CA GLY A 693 -15.54 -12.10 37.42
C GLY A 693 -14.45 -13.12 37.07
N ALA A 694 -14.45 -13.65 35.85
CA ALA A 694 -13.55 -14.73 35.42
C ALA A 694 -12.53 -14.33 34.35
N GLY A 695 -12.62 -13.12 33.79
CA GLY A 695 -11.66 -12.63 32.79
C GLY A 695 -11.67 -13.41 31.47
N LEU A 696 -12.81 -14.02 31.11
CA LEU A 696 -12.97 -14.84 29.91
C LEU A 696 -13.81 -14.09 28.88
N ILE A 697 -13.18 -13.72 27.76
CA ILE A 697 -13.86 -13.41 26.50
C ILE A 697 -13.47 -14.53 25.53
N THR A 698 -14.38 -15.45 25.24
CA THR A 698 -14.18 -16.47 24.20
C THR A 698 -14.96 -16.09 22.95
N THR A 699 -14.25 -15.94 21.84
CA THR A 699 -14.79 -16.03 20.48
C THR A 699 -14.06 -17.18 19.79
N GLU A 700 -14.81 -18.10 19.16
CA GLU A 700 -14.21 -19.24 18.46
C GLU A 700 -13.38 -18.77 17.24
N THR A 701 -12.26 -19.47 17.04
CA THR A 701 -11.17 -19.34 16.05
C THR A 701 -11.53 -18.87 14.64
N ASN A 702 -10.64 -18.09 13.98
CA ASN A 702 -10.45 -18.10 12.51
C ASN A 702 -9.06 -17.55 12.07
N LEU A 703 -8.45 -18.26 11.10
CA LEU A 703 -7.09 -18.07 10.55
C LEU A 703 -7.01 -17.02 9.42
N TYR A 704 -5.84 -16.39 9.26
CA TYR A 704 -5.49 -15.52 8.12
C TYR A 704 -4.70 -16.30 7.04
N LYS A 705 -5.01 -15.98 5.77
CA LYS A 705 -4.56 -16.52 4.45
C LYS A 705 -4.91 -17.98 4.08
N GLY A 706 -5.98 -18.14 3.28
CA GLY A 706 -6.18 -19.26 2.37
C GLY A 706 -7.64 -19.62 2.07
N GLY A 707 -8.24 -19.00 1.04
CA GLY A 707 -9.47 -19.47 0.37
C GLY A 707 -10.81 -18.98 0.94
N TYR A 708 -11.61 -18.35 0.07
CA TYR A 708 -13.02 -17.95 0.22
C TYR A 708 -13.35 -16.96 1.34
N ALA A 709 -13.70 -15.74 0.92
CA ALA A 709 -14.53 -14.84 1.71
C ALA A 709 -15.87 -15.52 2.04
N THR A 710 -16.18 -15.71 3.33
CA THR A 710 -17.52 -15.65 3.94
C THR A 710 -17.39 -15.92 5.45
N ASP A 711 -17.55 -14.90 6.30
CA ASP A 711 -18.83 -14.55 6.96
C ASP A 711 -18.59 -13.62 8.17
N LEU A 712 -18.96 -12.35 7.97
CA LEU A 712 -19.70 -11.43 8.86
C LEU A 712 -19.80 -11.75 10.37
N LEU A 713 -19.43 -10.77 11.22
CA LEU A 713 -20.32 -10.01 12.14
C LEU A 713 -19.48 -9.26 13.19
N THR A 714 -19.74 -7.98 13.47
CA THR A 714 -21.06 -7.42 13.79
C THR A 714 -21.50 -6.32 12.83
N ARG A 715 -22.78 -6.37 12.43
CA ARG A 715 -23.45 -5.30 11.69
C ARG A 715 -23.61 -4.08 12.60
N GLY A 716 -22.80 -3.06 12.38
CA GLY A 716 -23.22 -1.66 12.40
C GLY A 716 -23.07 -1.15 10.96
N SER A 717 -23.90 -0.22 10.51
CA SER A 717 -23.84 0.36 9.17
C SER A 717 -22.41 0.72 8.74
N GLU A 718 -22.11 0.60 7.44
CA GLU A 718 -20.85 1.02 6.80
C GLU A 718 -20.48 2.49 7.13
N ASP A 719 -21.43 3.24 7.67
CA ASP A 719 -21.32 4.63 8.13
C ASP A 719 -20.86 4.82 9.59
N LEU A 720 -20.47 3.77 10.34
CA LEU A 720 -20.14 3.90 11.76
C LEU A 720 -18.70 3.51 12.13
N PRO A 721 -18.01 4.35 12.92
CA PRO A 721 -16.67 4.06 13.41
C PRO A 721 -16.69 2.85 14.36
N PHE A 722 -15.81 1.87 14.17
CA PHE A 722 -15.65 0.76 15.11
C PHE A 722 -14.19 0.31 15.26
N VAL A 723 -13.95 -0.44 16.35
CA VAL A 723 -12.64 -0.91 16.78
C VAL A 723 -12.71 -2.41 17.01
N SER A 724 -11.80 -3.18 16.43
CA SER A 724 -11.74 -4.64 16.63
C SER A 724 -10.31 -5.14 16.80
N TRP A 725 -10.17 -6.22 17.56
CA TRP A 725 -8.90 -6.90 17.84
C TRP A 725 -8.88 -8.26 17.13
N GLN A 726 -7.76 -8.61 16.50
CA GLN A 726 -7.55 -9.96 15.93
C GLN A 726 -6.19 -10.51 16.36
N ALA A 727 -6.18 -11.77 16.83
CA ALA A 727 -4.95 -12.54 17.01
C ALA A 727 -4.61 -13.25 15.68
N ASP A 728 -3.34 -13.22 15.28
CA ASP A 728 -2.90 -13.99 14.12
C ASP A 728 -3.04 -15.50 14.42
N GLY A 729 -3.92 -16.18 13.69
CA GLY A 729 -4.09 -17.63 13.76
C GLY A 729 -3.23 -18.39 12.73
N GLY A 730 -2.45 -17.70 11.88
CA GLY A 730 -1.76 -18.30 10.75
C GLY A 730 -0.33 -18.70 11.04
N SER A 731 -0.01 -20.00 11.01
CA SER A 731 1.38 -20.46 11.01
C SER A 731 2.08 -20.01 9.73
N CYS A 732 2.92 -18.98 9.80
CA CYS A 732 3.76 -18.58 8.68
C CYS A 732 4.97 -19.52 8.60
N ARG A 733 4.85 -20.64 7.88
CA ARG A 733 5.97 -21.59 7.68
C ARG A 733 6.98 -21.08 6.63
N ILE A 734 7.53 -19.88 6.82
CA ILE A 734 8.66 -19.37 6.04
C ILE A 734 9.96 -19.72 6.77
N PRO A 735 10.88 -20.49 6.16
CA PRO A 735 12.22 -20.69 6.70
C PRO A 735 12.94 -19.33 6.77
N GLY A 736 13.35 -18.89 7.97
CA GLY A 736 14.13 -17.66 8.17
C GLY A 736 13.41 -16.52 8.91
N LYS A 737 12.13 -16.66 9.28
CA LYS A 737 11.47 -15.74 10.24
C LYS A 737 11.18 -16.44 11.57
N ALA A 738 11.25 -15.67 12.66
CA ALA A 738 11.10 -16.17 14.03
C ALA A 738 9.69 -16.74 14.25
N ALA A 739 9.58 -17.79 15.09
CA ALA A 739 8.32 -18.48 15.42
C ALA A 739 7.30 -17.61 16.19
N ASP A 740 7.63 -16.33 16.37
CA ASP A 740 6.95 -15.30 17.15
C ASP A 740 6.01 -14.43 16.29
N ALA A 741 6.00 -14.62 14.96
CA ALA A 741 4.99 -14.01 14.08
C ALA A 741 3.55 -14.46 14.42
N ASP A 742 3.40 -15.64 15.03
CA ASP A 742 2.14 -16.33 15.28
C ASP A 742 1.32 -15.78 16.48
N ARG A 743 1.58 -14.55 16.99
CA ARG A 743 0.88 -13.98 18.18
C ARG A 743 0.63 -12.48 18.14
N SER A 744 0.57 -11.88 16.95
CA SER A 744 0.34 -10.44 16.83
C SER A 744 -1.13 -10.08 17.08
N VAL A 745 -1.39 -9.11 17.95
CA VAL A 745 -2.72 -8.49 18.11
C VAL A 745 -2.72 -7.18 17.34
N TRP A 746 -3.64 -7.04 16.38
CA TRP A 746 -3.79 -5.81 15.60
C TRP A 746 -5.05 -5.06 15.98
N LEU A 747 -4.93 -3.73 16.09
CA LEU A 747 -6.05 -2.81 16.25
C LEU A 747 -6.51 -2.34 14.86
N ARG A 748 -7.69 -2.79 14.42
CA ARG A 748 -8.31 -2.32 13.17
C ARG A 748 -9.10 -1.04 13.43
N THR A 749 -8.89 -0.03 12.59
CA THR A 749 -9.68 1.21 12.54
C THR A 749 -10.26 1.39 11.14
N VAL A 750 -11.55 1.77 11.05
CA VAL A 750 -12.29 2.01 9.80
C VAL A 750 -13.27 3.17 10.04
N GLY A 751 -13.40 4.08 9.07
CA GLY A 751 -14.45 5.10 9.10
C GLY A 751 -14.30 6.15 10.20
N LEU A 752 -13.07 6.41 10.68
CA LEU A 752 -12.79 7.40 11.73
C LEU A 752 -12.63 8.84 11.20
N GLY A 753 -12.85 9.07 9.90
CA GLY A 753 -12.61 10.35 9.21
C GLY A 753 -11.22 10.45 8.58
N SER A 754 -10.88 11.63 8.04
CA SER A 754 -9.58 11.89 7.40
C SER A 754 -8.38 11.88 8.35
N SER A 755 -8.66 11.93 9.65
CA SER A 755 -7.65 11.82 10.71
C SER A 755 -8.26 11.35 12.03
N PHE A 756 -7.48 10.67 12.87
CA PHE A 756 -7.90 10.27 14.22
C PHE A 756 -6.72 10.27 15.20
N ASP A 757 -7.02 10.41 16.50
CA ASP A 757 -6.01 10.44 17.55
C ASP A 757 -5.94 9.07 18.27
N LEU A 758 -4.74 8.48 18.30
CA LEU A 758 -4.38 7.45 19.27
C LEU A 758 -3.72 8.14 20.45
N THR A 759 -4.00 7.72 21.68
CA THR A 759 -3.42 8.38 22.86
C THR A 759 -2.92 7.39 23.91
N VAL A 760 -1.81 7.76 24.54
CA VAL A 760 -1.20 7.07 25.67
C VAL A 760 -1.08 8.05 26.82
N GLU A 761 -1.79 7.79 27.91
CA GLU A 761 -1.61 8.51 29.17
C GLU A 761 -0.33 8.00 29.85
N LEU A 762 0.54 8.90 30.30
CA LEU A 762 1.76 8.54 31.00
C LEU A 762 1.45 8.34 32.49
N GLU A 763 1.98 7.26 33.09
CA GLU A 763 1.74 6.92 34.50
C GLU A 763 2.15 8.05 35.46
N ALA A 764 3.15 8.85 35.06
CA ALA A 764 3.56 10.06 35.73
C ALA A 764 4.05 11.10 34.71
N PRO A 765 4.01 12.40 35.05
CA PRO A 765 4.61 13.43 34.21
C PRO A 765 6.10 13.18 34.01
N GLN A 766 6.54 13.06 32.76
CA GLN A 766 7.94 12.75 32.43
C GLN A 766 8.36 13.33 31.07
N THR A 767 9.66 13.49 30.88
CA THR A 767 10.25 13.73 29.55
C THR A 767 10.22 12.43 28.76
N ILE A 768 10.10 12.54 27.45
CA ILE A 768 10.28 11.42 26.51
C ILE A 768 11.48 11.70 25.61
N GLN A 769 11.93 10.70 24.87
CA GLN A 769 12.97 10.83 23.87
C GLN A 769 12.50 10.56 22.46
N GLY A 770 11.34 9.92 22.37
CA GLY A 770 10.74 9.65 21.10
C GLY A 770 9.48 8.84 21.28
N VAL A 771 8.86 8.61 20.14
CA VAL A 771 7.61 7.92 20.04
C VAL A 771 7.61 7.15 18.75
N SER A 772 7.02 5.97 18.77
CA SER A 772 6.81 5.21 17.56
C SER A 772 5.44 4.55 17.53
N THR A 773 4.96 4.31 16.31
CA THR A 773 3.83 3.43 16.06
C THR A 773 4.15 2.46 14.92
N GLU A 774 3.63 1.25 15.00
CA GLU A 774 3.90 0.17 14.05
C GLU A 774 2.62 -0.23 13.30
N TRP A 775 2.67 -0.21 11.96
CA TRP A 775 1.50 -0.32 11.08
C TRP A 775 1.67 -1.41 10.03
N LEU A 776 0.59 -2.11 9.71
CA LEU A 776 0.54 -3.07 8.59
C LEU A 776 0.29 -2.32 7.28
N SER A 777 1.02 -2.70 6.23
CA SER A 777 0.65 -2.49 4.84
C SER A 777 0.31 -3.84 4.23
N ASP A 778 -0.84 -3.95 3.57
CA ASP A 778 -1.22 -5.09 2.74
C ASP A 778 -2.13 -4.58 1.62
N ARG A 779 -1.51 -4.19 0.51
CA ARG A 779 -2.22 -3.58 -0.64
C ARG A 779 -3.26 -4.53 -1.25
N ASP A 780 -3.00 -5.84 -1.26
CA ASP A 780 -3.94 -6.85 -1.75
C ASP A 780 -5.22 -6.92 -0.91
N ALA A 781 -5.12 -6.56 0.38
CA ALA A 781 -6.25 -6.49 1.30
C ALA A 781 -6.79 -5.06 1.49
N ALA A 782 -6.39 -4.11 0.64
CA ALA A 782 -6.70 -2.68 0.77
C ALA A 782 -6.34 -2.10 2.16
N VAL A 783 -5.27 -2.61 2.77
CA VAL A 783 -4.70 -2.10 4.02
C VAL A 783 -3.55 -1.18 3.66
N PHE A 784 -3.75 0.12 3.87
CA PHE A 784 -2.78 1.14 3.51
C PHE A 784 -2.15 1.78 4.73
N LEU A 785 -0.89 2.16 4.59
CA LEU A 785 -0.21 2.97 5.60
C LEU A 785 -0.86 4.37 5.71
N PRO A 786 -0.80 5.00 6.90
CA PRO A 786 -1.05 6.44 7.04
C PRO A 786 -0.22 7.27 6.06
N VAL A 787 -0.65 8.47 5.70
CA VAL A 787 0.15 9.41 4.88
C VAL A 787 1.25 10.02 5.72
N TYR A 788 0.91 10.39 6.96
CA TYR A 788 1.84 10.84 7.99
C TYR A 788 1.16 10.73 9.36
N ILE A 789 1.98 10.82 10.41
CA ILE A 789 1.52 10.87 11.80
C ILE A 789 2.19 12.06 12.48
N GLU A 790 1.38 12.91 13.08
CA GLU A 790 1.87 13.96 13.96
C GLU A 790 1.82 13.47 15.41
N TYR A 791 2.96 13.54 16.09
CA TYR A 791 3.02 13.20 17.51
C TYR A 791 2.99 14.46 18.35
N TYR A 792 2.07 14.51 19.31
CA TYR A 792 1.94 15.60 20.27
C TYR A 792 2.11 15.09 21.70
N GLY A 793 2.63 15.94 22.57
CA GLY A 793 2.66 15.71 24.00
C GLY A 793 1.82 16.76 24.72
N MET A 794 1.00 16.34 25.70
CA MET A 794 0.31 17.24 26.61
C MET A 794 1.23 17.59 27.76
N THR A 795 1.59 18.86 27.91
CA THR A 795 2.44 19.32 29.03
C THR A 795 1.69 19.31 30.35
N GLN A 796 2.41 19.40 31.48
CA GLN A 796 1.81 19.55 32.81
C GLN A 796 0.87 20.77 32.94
N ALA A 797 1.02 21.78 32.09
CA ALA A 797 0.16 22.95 32.05
C ALA A 797 -1.14 22.72 31.24
N GLY A 798 -1.34 21.53 30.68
CA GLY A 798 -2.46 21.20 29.80
C GLY A 798 -2.34 21.81 28.40
N VAL A 799 -1.11 22.08 27.95
CA VAL A 799 -0.84 22.59 26.59
C VAL A 799 -0.35 21.45 25.71
N GLU A 800 -0.99 21.26 24.55
CA GLU A 800 -0.56 20.33 23.50
C GLU A 800 0.63 20.92 22.73
N GLN A 801 1.70 20.14 22.59
CA GLN A 801 2.94 20.54 21.91
C GLN A 801 3.35 19.47 20.91
N LEU A 802 3.67 19.87 19.67
CA LEU A 802 4.17 18.98 18.64
C LEU A 802 5.57 18.46 19.03
N ILE A 803 5.72 17.14 19.04
CA ILE A 803 6.98 16.42 19.22
C ILE A 803 7.67 16.27 17.86
N GLY A 804 6.94 15.77 16.86
CA GLY A 804 7.47 15.60 15.50
C GLY A 804 6.45 15.03 14.53
N VAL A 805 6.81 15.00 13.25
CA VAL A 805 5.97 14.47 12.17
C VAL A 805 6.70 13.30 11.51
N ALA A 806 6.10 12.12 11.57
CA ALA A 806 6.61 10.94 10.88
C ALA A 806 5.91 10.81 9.52
N LYS A 807 6.67 10.95 8.43
CA LYS A 807 6.18 10.79 7.06
C LYS A 807 6.00 9.29 6.74
N ARG A 808 5.16 8.98 5.75
CA ARG A 808 4.98 7.60 5.27
C ARG A 808 6.32 6.99 4.82
N PRO A 809 6.70 5.81 5.34
CA PRO A 809 7.88 5.07 4.86
C PRO A 809 7.73 4.69 3.38
N ASN A 810 8.83 4.70 2.61
CA ASN A 810 8.78 4.17 1.25
C ASN A 810 8.71 2.65 1.25
N GLU A 811 7.69 2.13 0.57
CA GLU A 811 7.48 0.71 0.33
C GLU A 811 8.26 0.25 -0.90
N ALA A 812 8.70 -1.01 -0.92
CA ALA A 812 9.21 -1.63 -2.13
C ALA A 812 8.10 -1.66 -3.21
N GLN A 813 8.41 -1.17 -4.40
CA GLN A 813 7.53 -1.27 -5.57
C GLN A 813 7.76 -2.57 -6.32
N ILE A 814 6.75 -3.02 -7.07
CA ILE A 814 6.89 -4.15 -7.98
C ILE A 814 7.80 -3.74 -9.14
N ASP A 815 8.87 -4.50 -9.35
CA ASP A 815 9.69 -4.43 -10.54
C ASP A 815 9.05 -5.26 -11.66
N PHE A 816 8.35 -4.57 -12.57
CA PHE A 816 7.67 -5.19 -13.71
C PHE A 816 8.61 -5.67 -14.82
N THR A 817 9.93 -5.51 -14.66
CA THR A 817 10.93 -6.09 -15.59
C THR A 817 11.27 -7.54 -15.25
N ARG A 818 10.84 -8.03 -14.09
CA ARG A 818 10.99 -9.41 -13.62
C ARG A 818 9.63 -10.02 -13.31
N PRO A 819 9.48 -11.36 -13.38
CA PRO A 819 8.23 -12.03 -13.03
C PRO A 819 7.77 -11.71 -11.60
N ALA A 820 6.45 -11.77 -11.38
CA ALA A 820 5.88 -11.77 -10.05
C ALA A 820 6.46 -12.94 -9.24
N ALA A 821 6.91 -12.64 -8.02
CA ALA A 821 7.54 -13.61 -7.14
C ALA A 821 7.26 -13.24 -5.69
N GLN A 822 7.52 -14.17 -4.77
CA GLN A 822 7.37 -13.88 -3.34
C GLN A 822 8.24 -12.70 -2.90
N ASP A 823 9.35 -12.40 -3.59
CA ASP A 823 10.22 -11.25 -3.36
C ASP A 823 9.97 -10.06 -4.32
N ASN A 824 8.92 -10.11 -5.16
CA ASN A 824 8.50 -9.05 -6.08
C ASN A 824 6.99 -9.09 -6.34
N CYS A 825 6.23 -8.71 -5.32
CA CYS A 825 4.79 -8.54 -5.33
C CYS A 825 4.41 -7.69 -4.11
N HIS A 826 3.17 -7.22 -4.06
CA HIS A 826 2.59 -6.66 -2.83
C HIS A 826 2.67 -7.70 -1.72
N ARG A 827 3.12 -7.28 -0.54
CA ARG A 827 3.26 -8.16 0.62
C ARG A 827 2.73 -7.51 1.87
N PRO A 828 2.13 -8.31 2.77
CA PRO A 828 1.91 -7.89 4.13
C PRO A 828 3.26 -7.57 4.77
N GLU A 829 3.48 -6.29 5.04
CA GLU A 829 4.71 -5.76 5.62
C GLU A 829 4.37 -4.81 6.76
N THR A 830 5.32 -4.66 7.68
CA THR A 830 5.11 -3.86 8.86
C THR A 830 6.09 -2.70 8.88
N PHE A 831 5.56 -1.52 9.12
CA PHE A 831 6.25 -0.26 8.96
C PHE A 831 6.16 0.57 10.23
N ARG A 832 7.26 1.22 10.59
CA ARG A 832 7.33 2.07 11.78
C ARG A 832 7.28 3.53 11.39
N TYR A 833 6.48 4.28 12.14
CA TYR A 833 6.50 5.73 12.20
C TYR A 833 7.17 6.10 13.50
N LYS A 834 8.16 6.98 13.44
CA LYS A 834 9.10 7.32 14.51
C LYS A 834 9.27 8.84 14.52
N ALA A 835 9.26 9.43 15.70
CA ALA A 835 9.67 10.81 15.92
C ALA A 835 10.52 10.87 17.20
N ALA A 836 11.58 11.69 17.17
CA ALA A 836 12.44 11.93 18.31
C ALA A 836 11.99 13.19 19.04
N ASP A 837 12.13 13.21 20.36
CA ASP A 837 12.05 14.43 21.16
C ASP A 837 13.44 14.74 21.72
N THR A 838 14.03 15.83 21.24
CA THR A 838 15.34 16.31 21.72
C THR A 838 15.21 17.32 22.87
N GLY A 839 13.97 17.68 23.25
CA GLY A 839 13.64 18.64 24.28
C GLY A 839 13.81 18.11 25.73
N GLU A 840 13.46 18.97 26.67
CA GLU A 840 13.36 18.64 28.11
C GLU A 840 11.92 18.85 28.63
N THR A 841 10.96 18.88 27.71
CA THR A 841 9.56 19.12 28.03
C THR A 841 8.98 17.92 28.78
N VAL A 842 8.26 18.19 29.87
CA VAL A 842 7.59 17.17 30.67
C VAL A 842 6.15 17.03 30.21
N TYR A 843 5.79 15.83 29.75
CA TYR A 843 4.45 15.50 29.27
C TYR A 843 3.71 14.62 30.27
N THR A 844 2.39 14.66 30.23
CA THR A 844 1.49 13.77 30.98
C THR A 844 0.76 12.78 30.07
N LYS A 845 0.75 13.06 28.76
CA LYS A 845 0.03 12.29 27.75
C LYS A 845 0.73 12.44 26.40
N ILE A 846 0.79 11.38 25.61
CA ILE A 846 1.25 11.41 24.22
C ILE A 846 0.08 11.10 23.30
N ILE A 847 0.00 11.80 22.18
CA ILE A 847 -1.06 11.74 21.18
C ILE A 847 -0.38 11.48 19.83
N ALA A 848 -0.79 10.44 19.13
CA ALA A 848 -0.45 10.21 17.73
C ALA A 848 -1.67 10.55 16.88
N ARG A 849 -1.63 11.70 16.22
CA ARG A 849 -2.65 12.16 15.28
C ARG A 849 -2.34 11.58 13.90
N VAL A 850 -3.12 10.59 13.51
CA VAL A 850 -2.93 9.77 12.32
C VAL A 850 -3.70 10.37 11.16
N TYR A 851 -3.03 10.64 10.04
CA TYR A 851 -3.65 11.11 8.81
C TYR A 851 -3.67 9.98 7.79
N VAL A 852 -4.85 9.57 7.37
CA VAL A 852 -5.02 8.39 6.51
C VAL A 852 -5.21 8.76 5.05
N GLN A 853 -4.72 7.91 4.14
CA GLN A 853 -4.88 8.13 2.70
C GLN A 853 -6.33 7.92 2.26
N TYR A 854 -6.97 6.88 2.80
CA TYR A 854 -8.32 6.45 2.40
C TYR A 854 -9.16 6.22 3.65
N PRO A 855 -10.00 7.19 4.06
CA PRO A 855 -10.77 7.13 5.32
C PRO A 855 -11.71 5.92 5.44
N ALA A 856 -12.16 5.37 4.30
CA ALA A 856 -13.03 4.21 4.22
C ALA A 856 -12.27 2.87 4.34
N ASN A 857 -10.94 2.88 4.19
CA ASN A 857 -10.14 1.66 4.22
C ASN A 857 -9.76 1.26 5.65
N SER A 858 -9.26 0.03 5.78
CA SER A 858 -8.80 -0.49 7.06
C SER A 858 -7.36 -0.08 7.33
N HIS A 859 -7.11 0.44 8.53
CA HIS A 859 -5.77 0.70 9.03
C HIS A 859 -5.51 -0.13 10.28
N PHE A 860 -4.39 -0.85 10.29
CA PHE A 860 -4.01 -1.73 11.37
C PHE A 860 -2.75 -1.23 12.05
N VAL A 861 -2.86 -0.92 13.34
CA VAL A 861 -1.73 -0.57 14.21
C VAL A 861 -1.48 -1.69 15.20
N ARG A 862 -0.22 -2.05 15.42
CA ARG A 862 0.22 -3.11 16.33
C ARG A 862 0.81 -2.56 17.62
N ALA A 863 1.55 -1.45 17.53
CA ALA A 863 2.26 -0.88 18.66
C ALA A 863 2.16 0.64 18.67
N PHE A 864 2.12 1.20 19.88
CA PHE A 864 2.34 2.61 20.17
C PHE A 864 3.31 2.65 21.35
N SER A 865 4.56 2.93 21.04
CA SER A 865 5.66 2.96 22.02
C SER A 865 6.06 4.39 22.32
N VAL A 866 6.20 4.71 23.60
CA VAL A 866 6.76 5.98 24.08
C VAL A 866 8.08 5.65 24.77
N TYR A 867 9.17 6.28 24.33
CA TYR A 867 10.53 6.02 24.80
C TYR A 867 11.01 7.10 25.76
#